data_AF-A0A6J0BBF0-F1
#
_entry.id   AF-A0A6J0BBF0-F1
#
_cell.length_a   1.000
_cell.length_b   1.000
_cell.length_c   1.000
_cell.angle_alpha   90.00
_cell.angle_beta   90.00
_cell.angle_gamma   90.00
#
_symmetry.space_group_name_H-M   'P 1'
#
loop_
_entity.id
_entity.type
_entity.pdbx_description
1 polymer ?
#
loop_
_entity_poly.entity_id
_entity_poly.type
_entity_poly.pdbx_seq_one_letter_code
_entity_poly.pdbx_strand_id
1 'polypeptide(L)'
;MPRKNSKGRGWNNHQPQQRRDNSERRQYYGHDDRTLYSDRDSAPRVSFKTSRIGKGGRGERHNRDRQRDLEAGLRRHLDDDAEMSNEVRQNRGRSGVAWRGNARGMGRPRTRRNSPVPPRGVDDHRYRNLQAAPANCYKVHISNTSTFNKEYLLDVLTSYLTPDTFIPIMYKFEGNDVTFYVDEFTIANKLLKADRQILANNGSKLTIKVRPYFPPAKVDQQFKDRIKIAVVKRYVAASALDLSQFHRDKDLYQDMFCALFQPKILMAVIDVISEHTPNLEALNLDGNKLQNIDRLGTQLHTKLPNLSILHLSNNRIRDLKAIDGLKQLKLKELRLLGNPLCDKYKQWPEEFISDIRKRFPKLLKLDDMNLPPPIGFEIAADEDASKLPVSQRVFSITNETRQVADAFLHQYFLIFDSNNRQPLLNAYDEQASFSLTIACKHDNLNRFKEYLPHNRNLFRVNDQERRLKLLKQGRLTIVSLLSEIPKTKHCFNSFSMDISLCSEVAMIVMITGVFQEVETDKKPLRYFSRSLLIVPQGSGFCIRNEQLHINEPTDEQKKQALTEISADNSNARVTESSEPVVAQQDLHLQMAMALSQQSGMNLEWSRECLTKVQWNFDMALAAFKKFHELGQVPPQAFQKPVTPLLTAVTVTKTFRRNIHVILFHCKKVYHMTTIPLKHLLIKNLNKEASGVEALFSTYVDLIESNASESTHREFEKSIMEPYLNTCYGSSSDHRSYDASTVTFKDALKNHESTSSTPTNPDLNTMPTNDICRVQQNYKAMRTWRKVGRGRNLPNSEKNCVIRLFSYNILAQYLLEMHSYLYKHHNQRTLEWETRKKLLVQEILEAQATVICLQEMQEDHLNEFLKPFKEHKYNHLYKKRTNDKKDGLLLMYRSDVFDLVEYENVEFFQSDVEILNRDNVAIIVKLSLKDSPETQIVIATTHLLYNPKRDDIRLCQTQILIAELERIAFIKNTSRGPTYHPIILAGDFNLQPKSGVYKFITEGSFLYMGKSRTLGPADHRSLSNSLIPPHLYVTDSCQHFCILLKRLRNRGEGKVMLENTEKGLSKTSWDSCDKNQFRKDEVNVRNKNFQKIQILDGHHVNFGSGSLTHPFKFRSVYSHIDRNGQNEATTHQDGWVTVDYIFFSEVELIERYTLPTQKQCKAVSTIPNREIGSDHFSTGATFILRKKLRQ
;
A
#
# COMPACT_ATOMS: atom_id res chain seq x y z
N MET A 1 -10.88 41.91 -83.46
CA MET A 1 -9.74 42.02 -82.50
C MET A 1 -9.34 43.49 -82.41
N PRO A 2 -8.61 43.98 -81.39
CA PRO A 2 -7.95 43.24 -80.30
C PRO A 2 -8.90 42.43 -79.40
N ARG A 3 -8.34 41.49 -78.64
CA ARG A 3 -9.00 40.54 -77.73
C ARG A 3 -8.04 40.30 -76.55
N LYS A 4 -8.45 39.94 -75.32
CA LYS A 4 -9.72 40.03 -74.57
C LYS A 4 -9.35 39.60 -73.13
N ASN A 5 -9.76 40.25 -72.04
CA ASN A 5 -10.91 39.87 -71.19
C ASN A 5 -10.92 40.88 -70.01
N SER A 6 -11.97 41.68 -69.77
CA SER A 6 -13.26 41.37 -69.14
C SER A 6 -13.12 40.79 -67.70
N LYS A 7 -13.35 41.52 -66.61
CA LYS A 7 -14.48 42.40 -66.13
C LYS A 7 -15.67 41.65 -65.51
N GLY A 8 -16.00 42.03 -64.26
CA GLY A 8 -17.34 42.05 -63.67
C GLY A 8 -17.72 40.82 -62.84
N ARG A 9 -18.59 40.91 -61.81
CA ARG A 9 -19.23 42.05 -61.11
C ARG A 9 -19.43 41.62 -59.64
N GLY A 10 -19.57 42.46 -58.60
CA GLY A 10 -19.72 43.92 -58.49
C GLY A 10 -21.14 44.35 -58.05
N TRP A 11 -21.23 45.45 -57.30
CA TRP A 11 -22.44 46.17 -56.78
C TRP A 11 -22.97 45.75 -55.39
N ASN A 12 -23.42 46.66 -54.49
CA ASN A 12 -23.04 48.09 -54.34
C ASN A 12 -23.39 48.64 -52.92
N ASN A 13 -22.91 49.86 -52.60
CA ASN A 13 -23.15 50.57 -51.33
C ASN A 13 -24.63 50.97 -51.07
N HIS A 14 -24.96 51.28 -49.80
CA HIS A 14 -25.46 52.61 -49.39
C HIS A 14 -25.33 52.87 -47.86
N GLN A 15 -25.16 54.15 -47.50
CA GLN A 15 -25.28 54.77 -46.16
C GLN A 15 -26.41 55.83 -46.26
N PRO A 16 -26.99 56.43 -45.18
CA PRO A 16 -26.27 57.06 -44.07
C PRO A 16 -26.97 57.01 -42.67
N GLN A 17 -26.53 57.88 -41.75
CA GLN A 17 -27.04 58.05 -40.37
C GLN A 17 -28.13 59.13 -40.26
N GLN A 18 -29.00 59.06 -39.23
CA GLN A 18 -29.14 60.07 -38.15
C GLN A 18 -30.20 59.64 -37.11
N ARG A 19 -29.93 59.72 -35.79
CA ARG A 19 -30.41 60.72 -34.77
C ARG A 19 -31.95 60.76 -34.60
N ARG A 20 -32.56 60.90 -33.40
CA ARG A 20 -32.20 61.48 -32.08
C ARG A 20 -33.19 60.92 -30.99
N ASP A 21 -33.14 61.10 -29.65
CA ASP A 21 -32.23 61.76 -28.68
C ASP A 21 -32.46 61.23 -27.22
N ASN A 22 -31.71 61.74 -26.24
CA ASN A 22 -32.02 61.96 -24.80
C ASN A 22 -32.62 60.86 -23.88
N SER A 23 -31.77 60.28 -23.01
CA SER A 23 -31.63 60.65 -21.57
C SER A 23 -30.65 59.68 -20.87
N GLU A 24 -29.40 60.03 -20.51
CA GLU A 24 -28.90 60.99 -19.49
C GLU A 24 -29.16 60.54 -18.03
N ARG A 25 -28.24 60.54 -17.04
CA ARG A 25 -26.75 60.57 -16.90
C ARG A 25 -26.42 59.89 -15.54
N ARG A 26 -25.28 59.25 -15.21
CA ARG A 26 -23.81 59.45 -15.39
C ARG A 26 -23.12 60.52 -14.52
N GLN A 27 -22.18 60.04 -13.69
CA GLN A 27 -21.14 60.70 -12.85
C GLN A 27 -19.94 59.70 -12.75
N TYR A 28 -18.63 59.98 -12.63
CA TYR A 28 -17.76 61.16 -12.34
C TYR A 28 -17.75 61.67 -10.88
N TYR A 29 -16.64 61.70 -10.12
CA TYR A 29 -15.19 61.44 -10.32
C TYR A 29 -14.61 60.63 -9.12
N GLY A 30 -13.34 60.18 -9.06
CA GLY A 30 -12.25 60.12 -10.05
C GLY A 30 -10.85 60.54 -9.52
N HIS A 31 -9.79 60.01 -10.14
CA HIS A 31 -8.36 60.37 -10.09
C HIS A 31 -7.39 59.95 -8.96
N ASP A 32 -6.13 59.84 -9.39
CA ASP A 32 -4.87 59.44 -8.76
C ASP A 32 -4.34 60.39 -7.66
N ASP A 33 -3.33 59.94 -6.88
CA ASP A 33 -1.95 60.45 -7.08
C ASP A 33 -0.85 59.50 -6.52
N ARG A 34 0.43 59.90 -6.65
CA ARG A 34 1.64 59.05 -6.64
C ARG A 34 2.59 59.30 -5.45
N THR A 35 3.64 58.47 -5.38
CA THR A 35 5.11 58.79 -5.41
C THR A 35 5.94 57.92 -4.43
N LEU A 36 7.28 57.75 -4.48
CA LEU A 36 8.42 58.35 -5.21
C LEU A 36 9.48 57.29 -5.65
N TYR A 37 10.10 57.48 -6.83
CA TYR A 37 11.52 57.28 -7.25
C TYR A 37 12.41 56.07 -6.79
N SER A 38 13.48 55.68 -7.50
CA SER A 38 14.24 56.36 -8.58
C SER A 38 14.77 55.44 -9.70
N ASP A 39 14.84 55.98 -10.93
CA ASP A 39 15.51 55.40 -12.11
C ASP A 39 17.05 55.40 -12.04
N ARG A 40 17.70 54.71 -13.01
CA ARG A 40 18.61 55.36 -13.98
C ARG A 40 19.00 54.49 -15.19
N ASP A 41 18.91 55.09 -16.38
CA ASP A 41 19.82 55.01 -17.55
C ASP A 41 20.10 53.66 -18.28
N SER A 42 20.27 53.61 -19.63
CA SER A 42 19.92 54.58 -20.70
C SER A 42 19.91 53.93 -22.11
N ALA A 43 19.71 54.74 -23.17
CA ALA A 43 19.33 54.36 -24.55
C ALA A 43 20.46 53.77 -25.47
N PRO A 44 20.14 53.23 -26.68
CA PRO A 44 21.02 52.33 -27.48
C PRO A 44 21.63 52.95 -28.77
N ARG A 45 22.54 52.23 -29.47
CA ARG A 45 22.87 52.46 -30.92
C ARG A 45 23.59 51.31 -31.66
N VAL A 46 23.72 51.48 -32.98
CA VAL A 46 24.03 50.51 -34.07
C VAL A 46 25.51 50.54 -34.49
N SER A 47 26.09 49.44 -35.04
CA SER A 47 27.05 49.47 -36.19
C SER A 47 27.36 48.08 -36.80
N PHE A 48 28.19 48.00 -37.85
CA PHE A 48 28.42 46.85 -38.75
C PHE A 48 29.87 46.28 -38.73
N LYS A 49 30.00 45.01 -39.18
CA LYS A 49 31.15 44.31 -39.83
C LYS A 49 32.59 44.78 -39.52
N THR A 50 33.50 43.87 -39.16
CA THR A 50 34.36 43.17 -40.15
C THR A 50 35.04 41.90 -39.58
N SER A 51 35.74 41.14 -40.43
CA SER A 51 36.36 39.84 -40.12
C SER A 51 37.88 39.90 -39.98
N ARG A 52 38.46 39.11 -39.06
CA ARG A 52 39.71 38.33 -39.29
C ARG A 52 39.90 37.21 -38.25
N ILE A 53 40.88 36.35 -38.51
CA ILE A 53 41.03 34.98 -37.95
C ILE A 53 41.93 34.98 -36.69
N GLY A 54 41.58 34.16 -35.69
CA GLY A 54 42.44 33.82 -34.56
C GLY A 54 41.97 32.53 -33.85
N LYS A 55 42.88 31.59 -33.58
CA LYS A 55 42.57 30.30 -32.91
C LYS A 55 42.54 30.47 -31.38
N GLY A 56 41.57 29.87 -30.67
CA GLY A 56 41.73 29.65 -29.22
C GLY A 56 40.47 29.45 -28.37
N GLY A 57 39.92 28.23 -28.35
CA GLY A 57 39.34 27.53 -27.19
C GLY A 57 38.33 28.21 -26.21
N ARG A 58 37.27 27.44 -25.90
CA ARG A 58 36.29 27.58 -24.79
C ARG A 58 35.15 28.60 -24.99
N GLY A 59 33.94 28.08 -25.24
CA GLY A 59 32.72 28.89 -25.24
C GLY A 59 31.43 28.11 -25.42
N GLU A 60 31.03 27.24 -24.47
CA GLU A 60 29.66 26.69 -24.47
C GLU A 60 29.12 26.34 -23.06
N ARG A 61 28.90 27.38 -22.26
CA ARG A 61 28.14 27.31 -20.98
C ARG A 61 27.18 28.50 -20.82
N HIS A 62 26.31 28.75 -21.81
CA HIS A 62 25.15 29.64 -21.60
C HIS A 62 23.89 29.35 -22.42
N ASN A 63 23.82 28.22 -23.14
CA ASN A 63 22.62 27.81 -23.89
C ASN A 63 21.79 26.69 -23.22
N ARG A 64 22.21 26.19 -22.04
CA ARG A 64 21.50 25.07 -21.36
C ARG A 64 20.34 25.51 -20.48
N ASP A 65 20.34 26.75 -20.00
CA ASP A 65 19.40 27.17 -18.96
C ASP A 65 18.05 27.60 -19.56
N ARG A 66 18.05 28.35 -20.68
CA ARG A 66 16.81 28.70 -21.41
C ARG A 66 16.01 27.49 -21.92
N GLN A 67 16.66 26.37 -22.24
CA GLN A 67 15.95 25.15 -22.64
C GLN A 67 15.46 24.33 -21.43
N ARG A 68 16.19 24.37 -20.30
CA ARG A 68 15.74 23.80 -19.03
C ARG A 68 14.50 24.49 -18.48
N ASP A 69 14.41 25.82 -18.56
CA ASP A 69 13.23 26.55 -18.06
C ASP A 69 11.98 26.25 -18.89
N LEU A 70 12.13 25.96 -20.19
CA LEU A 70 11.03 25.53 -21.05
C LEU A 70 10.53 24.11 -20.72
N GLU A 71 11.44 23.15 -20.51
CA GLU A 71 11.07 21.80 -20.04
C GLU A 71 10.52 21.81 -18.60
N ALA A 72 11.07 22.67 -17.72
CA ALA A 72 10.59 22.84 -16.35
C ALA A 72 9.25 23.60 -16.28
N GLY A 73 8.90 24.38 -17.31
CA GLY A 73 7.55 24.89 -17.53
C GLY A 73 6.59 23.75 -17.91
N LEU A 74 6.94 22.95 -18.92
CA LEU A 74 6.12 21.84 -19.40
C LEU A 74 5.85 20.75 -18.33
N ARG A 75 6.81 20.46 -17.45
CA ARG A 75 6.61 19.52 -16.33
C ARG A 75 5.66 20.04 -15.25
N ARG A 76 5.57 21.36 -15.04
CA ARG A 76 4.65 22.00 -14.07
C ARG A 76 3.18 21.98 -14.51
N HIS A 77 2.83 21.29 -15.60
CA HIS A 77 1.46 21.12 -16.09
C HIS A 77 1.06 19.65 -16.28
N LEU A 78 1.78 18.69 -15.69
CA LEU A 78 1.45 17.25 -15.78
C LEU A 78 1.51 16.48 -14.46
N ASP A 79 2.42 16.84 -13.55
CA ASP A 79 2.56 16.16 -12.24
C ASP A 79 1.75 16.84 -11.10
N ASP A 80 0.71 17.60 -11.47
CA ASP A 80 -0.11 18.45 -10.58
C ASP A 80 -1.29 17.69 -9.92
N ASP A 81 -1.32 16.36 -10.10
CA ASP A 81 -2.45 15.46 -9.77
C ASP A 81 -2.18 14.53 -8.57
N ALA A 82 -1.28 14.92 -7.67
CA ALA A 82 -1.21 14.35 -6.34
C ALA A 82 -2.52 14.65 -5.59
N GLU A 83 -3.26 13.61 -5.20
CA GLU A 83 -4.13 13.76 -4.03
C GLU A 83 -3.27 14.11 -2.82
N MET A 84 -3.80 14.88 -1.88
CA MET A 84 -3.13 15.11 -0.60
C MET A 84 -3.29 13.86 0.29
N SER A 85 -2.65 12.76 -0.10
CA SER A 85 -2.36 11.61 0.76
C SER A 85 -1.03 10.99 0.32
N ASN A 86 -0.20 10.59 1.29
CA ASN A 86 1.09 9.91 1.10
C ASN A 86 2.21 10.65 0.34
N GLU A 87 2.67 11.80 0.85
CA GLU A 87 4.11 12.15 0.79
C GLU A 87 4.76 12.04 2.18
N VAL A 88 5.19 10.84 2.58
CA VAL A 88 6.06 10.66 3.76
C VAL A 88 7.49 11.05 3.41
N ARG A 89 7.76 12.36 3.29
CA ARG A 89 9.13 12.88 3.18
C ARG A 89 9.84 12.69 4.52
N GLN A 90 10.70 11.67 4.61
CA GLN A 90 11.62 11.49 5.74
C GLN A 90 12.65 12.63 5.80
N ASN A 91 12.25 13.77 6.36
CA ASN A 91 13.09 14.95 6.45
C ASN A 91 14.15 14.77 7.54
N ARG A 92 15.26 14.12 7.19
CA ARG A 92 16.43 13.95 8.08
C ARG A 92 17.02 15.32 8.40
N GLY A 93 16.67 15.86 9.56
CA GLY A 93 17.18 17.14 10.07
C GLY A 93 18.71 17.16 10.14
N ARG A 94 19.35 17.67 9.10
CA ARG A 94 20.82 17.75 8.96
C ARG A 94 21.27 19.20 9.14
N SER A 95 21.09 19.73 10.35
CA SER A 95 21.60 21.05 10.76
C SER A 95 23.13 21.04 10.85
N GLY A 96 23.78 21.11 9.70
CA GLY A 96 25.24 21.18 9.55
C GLY A 96 25.64 22.41 8.75
N VAL A 97 25.56 23.59 9.38
CA VAL A 97 25.98 24.86 8.76
C VAL A 97 27.51 24.88 8.69
N ALA A 98 28.05 24.62 7.50
CA ALA A 98 29.49 24.57 7.27
C ALA A 98 30.04 25.96 6.91
N TRP A 99 30.67 26.63 7.87
CA TRP A 99 31.55 27.77 7.60
C TRP A 99 32.98 27.28 7.38
N ARG A 100 33.58 27.62 6.23
CA ARG A 100 35.03 27.54 5.99
C ARG A 100 35.61 28.96 5.96
N GLY A 101 36.59 29.22 6.81
CA GLY A 101 37.44 30.41 6.78
C GLY A 101 38.85 30.03 7.20
N ASN A 102 39.85 30.40 6.39
CA ASN A 102 41.26 30.13 6.70
C ASN A 102 41.84 31.19 7.65
N ALA A 103 42.96 30.85 8.29
CA ALA A 103 43.56 31.65 9.36
C ALA A 103 44.45 32.82 8.89
N ARG A 104 44.82 33.65 9.89
CA ARG A 104 45.84 34.74 9.93
C ARG A 104 45.29 36.17 9.85
N GLY A 105 45.58 36.96 10.90
CA GLY A 105 45.35 38.40 11.00
C GLY A 105 45.52 38.87 12.45
N MET A 106 46.38 39.86 12.71
CA MET A 106 46.47 40.51 14.04
C MET A 106 45.35 41.54 14.23
N GLY A 107 44.93 41.76 15.48
CA GLY A 107 44.06 42.87 15.84
C GLY A 107 43.80 43.01 17.34
N ARG A 108 44.64 43.76 18.05
CA ARG A 108 44.29 44.27 19.40
C ARG A 108 43.37 45.49 19.27
N PRO A 109 42.44 45.69 20.20
CA PRO A 109 42.34 47.03 20.80
C PRO A 109 42.29 47.03 22.34
N ARG A 110 43.25 47.79 22.87
CA ARG A 110 43.23 48.63 24.09
C ARG A 110 42.19 48.37 25.20
N THR A 111 42.75 48.17 26.40
CA THR A 111 42.14 48.45 27.70
C THR A 111 41.70 49.90 27.88
N ARG A 112 40.67 50.13 28.71
CA ARG A 112 40.61 51.25 29.67
C ARG A 112 40.20 50.72 31.05
N ARG A 113 40.66 51.38 32.11
CA ARG A 113 40.44 51.03 33.52
C ARG A 113 39.29 51.85 34.10
N ASN A 114 38.63 51.35 35.16
CA ASN A 114 38.76 51.91 36.52
C ASN A 114 37.88 51.20 37.56
N SER A 115 38.53 50.54 38.52
CA SER A 115 38.08 50.30 39.92
C SER A 115 36.79 49.49 40.20
N PRO A 116 36.63 48.95 41.43
CA PRO A 116 37.59 48.12 42.16
C PRO A 116 37.01 46.73 42.48
N VAL A 117 37.86 45.75 42.77
CA VAL A 117 37.44 44.38 43.16
C VAL A 117 37.39 44.26 44.69
N PRO A 118 36.23 43.92 45.31
CA PRO A 118 36.16 43.61 46.73
C PRO A 118 36.93 42.32 47.10
N PRO A 119 37.42 42.17 48.34
CA PRO A 119 38.23 41.01 48.73
C PRO A 119 37.47 39.68 48.70
N ARG A 120 38.23 38.58 48.62
CA ARG A 120 37.69 37.23 48.89
C ARG A 120 37.32 37.12 50.38
N GLY A 121 36.03 37.09 50.68
CA GLY A 121 35.55 36.44 51.90
C GLY A 121 35.88 34.95 51.84
N VAL A 122 36.41 34.40 52.94
CA VAL A 122 36.60 32.96 53.09
C VAL A 122 35.32 32.37 53.65
N ASP A 123 34.71 31.47 52.90
CA ASP A 123 33.76 30.49 53.42
C ASP A 123 34.12 29.13 52.81
N ASP A 124 34.52 28.20 53.67
CA ASP A 124 34.77 26.80 53.32
C ASP A 124 33.43 26.03 53.25
N HIS A 125 33.48 24.73 53.00
CA HIS A 125 32.41 23.77 53.28
C HIS A 125 31.15 23.89 52.38
N ARG A 126 31.36 23.82 51.06
CA ARG A 126 30.34 23.26 50.15
C ARG A 126 30.83 21.97 49.50
N TYR A 127 30.51 20.85 50.14
CA TYR A 127 30.60 19.53 49.51
C TYR A 127 29.84 19.56 48.18
N ARG A 128 30.53 19.24 47.08
CA ARG A 128 29.87 19.12 45.77
C ARG A 128 29.04 17.86 45.75
N ASN A 129 27.71 18.02 45.88
CA ASN A 129 26.76 16.92 45.74
C ASN A 129 27.04 16.13 44.46
N LEU A 130 27.25 14.81 44.59
CA LEU A 130 27.50 13.93 43.46
C LEU A 130 26.26 13.91 42.57
N GLN A 131 26.39 14.42 41.34
CA GLN A 131 25.29 14.40 40.37
C GLN A 131 25.10 12.99 39.80
N ALA A 132 23.85 12.53 39.74
CA ALA A 132 23.52 11.23 39.20
C ALA A 132 23.81 11.17 37.68
N ALA A 133 24.78 10.35 37.28
CA ALA A 133 25.17 10.20 35.89
C ALA A 133 24.17 9.31 35.12
N PRO A 134 23.84 9.60 33.84
CA PRO A 134 22.90 8.79 33.05
C PRO A 134 23.25 7.28 32.98
N ALA A 135 24.53 6.93 33.09
CA ALA A 135 25.02 5.55 33.07
C ALA A 135 25.25 4.93 34.47
N ASN A 136 25.02 5.67 35.56
CA ASN A 136 25.39 5.32 36.95
C ASN A 136 26.86 4.87 37.14
N CYS A 137 27.79 5.25 36.26
CA CYS A 137 29.20 4.88 36.36
C CYS A 137 30.04 6.04 36.92
N TYR A 138 30.82 5.73 37.97
CA TYR A 138 31.64 6.70 38.69
C TYR A 138 33.07 6.19 38.78
N LYS A 139 34.06 6.99 38.33
CA LYS A 139 35.49 6.70 38.58
C LYS A 139 35.81 7.12 40.00
N VAL A 140 36.32 6.19 40.77
CA VAL A 140 36.93 6.40 42.09
C VAL A 140 38.45 6.46 41.89
N HIS A 141 39.10 7.40 42.57
CA HIS A 141 40.54 7.57 42.56
C HIS A 141 41.00 7.83 43.99
N ILE A 142 41.87 6.95 44.49
CA ILE A 142 42.41 6.98 45.85
C ILE A 142 43.89 7.35 45.75
N SER A 143 44.29 8.45 46.39
CA SER A 143 45.68 8.91 46.36
C SER A 143 46.50 8.41 47.54
N ASN A 144 47.83 8.38 47.37
CA ASN A 144 48.82 7.94 48.37
C ASN A 144 48.74 6.43 48.72
N THR A 145 48.53 5.58 47.72
CA THR A 145 48.33 4.13 47.89
C THR A 145 49.59 3.26 47.76
N SER A 146 50.76 3.85 47.51
CA SER A 146 52.02 3.16 47.19
C SER A 146 52.62 2.25 48.28
N THR A 147 52.02 2.20 49.47
CA THR A 147 52.44 1.32 50.60
C THR A 147 51.47 0.19 50.90
N PHE A 148 50.39 0.03 50.11
CA PHE A 148 49.34 -0.97 50.35
C PHE A 148 49.20 -1.94 49.16
N ASN A 149 48.97 -3.22 49.45
CA ASN A 149 48.60 -4.18 48.40
C ASN A 149 47.12 -4.04 48.00
N LYS A 150 46.73 -4.74 46.93
CA LYS A 150 45.36 -4.73 46.40
C LYS A 150 44.36 -5.31 47.40
N GLU A 151 44.68 -6.40 48.09
CA GLU A 151 43.79 -7.04 49.06
C GLU A 151 43.44 -6.08 50.22
N TYR A 152 44.45 -5.54 50.93
CA TYR A 152 44.24 -4.66 52.08
C TYR A 152 43.34 -3.45 51.76
N LEU A 153 43.55 -2.81 50.60
CA LEU A 153 42.71 -1.68 50.19
C LEU A 153 41.25 -2.09 49.93
N LEU A 154 41.02 -3.28 49.38
CA LEU A 154 39.66 -3.78 49.13
C LEU A 154 38.98 -4.24 50.43
N ASP A 155 39.69 -4.88 51.35
CA ASP A 155 39.16 -5.31 52.64
C ASP A 155 38.75 -4.10 53.51
N VAL A 156 39.61 -3.06 53.56
CA VAL A 156 39.32 -1.81 54.29
C VAL A 156 38.12 -1.07 53.69
N LEU A 157 38.02 -0.99 52.36
CA LEU A 157 36.86 -0.37 51.69
C LEU A 157 35.57 -1.18 51.88
N THR A 158 35.65 -2.50 51.85
CA THR A 158 34.49 -3.40 52.06
C THR A 158 33.98 -3.32 53.50
N SER A 159 34.90 -3.30 54.47
CA SER A 159 34.59 -3.13 55.89
C SER A 159 33.88 -1.79 56.16
N TYR A 160 34.30 -0.72 55.49
CA TYR A 160 33.66 0.60 55.61
C TYR A 160 32.28 0.67 54.91
N LEU A 161 32.05 -0.12 53.85
CA LEU A 161 30.81 -0.08 53.06
C LEU A 161 29.70 -1.00 53.58
N THR A 162 30.05 -1.99 54.41
CA THR A 162 29.13 -2.95 55.04
C THR A 162 27.88 -2.26 55.62
N PRO A 163 26.65 -2.74 55.32
CA PRO A 163 26.31 -4.00 54.65
C PRO A 163 26.24 -3.96 53.11
N ASP A 164 26.64 -2.87 52.43
CA ASP A 164 26.54 -2.79 50.96
C ASP A 164 27.58 -3.68 50.27
N THR A 165 27.17 -4.45 49.26
CA THR A 165 28.06 -5.30 48.46
C THR A 165 28.96 -4.47 47.54
N PHE A 166 30.25 -4.39 47.86
CA PHE A 166 31.24 -3.65 47.06
C PHE A 166 31.87 -4.51 45.95
N ILE A 167 31.87 -4.03 44.71
CA ILE A 167 32.58 -4.64 43.57
C ILE A 167 33.39 -3.56 42.83
N PRO A 168 34.74 -3.60 42.84
CA PRO A 168 35.59 -2.69 42.09
C PRO A 168 35.72 -3.12 40.62
N ILE A 169 35.30 -2.27 39.69
CA ILE A 169 35.39 -2.53 38.24
C ILE A 169 36.66 -1.87 37.67
N MET A 170 37.40 -2.57 36.81
CA MET A 170 38.65 -2.11 36.18
C MET A 170 39.66 -1.53 37.20
N TYR A 171 40.02 -2.30 38.23
CA TYR A 171 40.95 -1.87 39.28
C TYR A 171 42.39 -1.78 38.76
N LYS A 172 43.01 -0.60 38.78
CA LYS A 172 44.37 -0.35 38.25
C LYS A 172 45.16 0.61 39.14
N PHE A 173 46.47 0.43 39.17
CA PHE A 173 47.40 1.39 39.78
C PHE A 173 47.84 2.41 38.70
N GLU A 174 47.57 3.69 38.94
CA GLU A 174 48.02 4.84 38.15
C GLU A 174 49.22 5.49 38.89
N GLY A 175 50.35 4.77 38.96
CA GLY A 175 51.53 5.19 39.75
C GLY A 175 51.32 4.95 41.24
N ASN A 176 51.46 6.00 42.07
CA ASN A 176 51.22 5.92 43.51
C ASN A 176 49.73 5.89 43.89
N ASP A 177 48.82 6.08 42.92
CA ASP A 177 47.37 6.23 43.15
C ASP A 177 46.60 5.04 42.54
N VAL A 178 45.50 4.64 43.19
CA VAL A 178 44.61 3.56 42.73
C VAL A 178 43.39 4.15 42.03
N THR A 179 42.96 3.53 40.94
CA THR A 179 41.70 3.86 40.28
C THR A 179 40.85 2.63 39.98
N PHE A 180 39.54 2.79 40.13
CA PHE A 180 38.53 1.79 39.78
C PHE A 180 37.19 2.49 39.51
N TYR A 181 36.19 1.73 39.10
CA TYR A 181 34.86 2.20 38.73
C TYR A 181 33.80 1.50 39.59
N VAL A 182 32.72 2.22 39.87
CA VAL A 182 31.55 1.73 40.61
C VAL A 182 30.29 2.02 39.79
N ASP A 183 29.37 1.05 39.72
CA ASP A 183 28.18 1.10 38.87
C ASP A 183 26.87 1.46 39.62
N GLU A 184 27.00 1.84 40.89
CA GLU A 184 25.93 2.25 41.80
C GLU A 184 26.17 3.64 42.42
N PHE A 185 25.11 4.44 42.51
CA PHE A 185 25.17 5.80 43.06
C PHE A 185 25.26 5.83 44.60
N THR A 186 24.61 4.87 45.27
CA THR A 186 24.68 4.65 46.73
C THR A 186 26.11 4.47 47.20
N ILE A 187 26.80 3.47 46.66
CA ILE A 187 28.19 3.14 46.96
C ILE A 187 29.12 4.30 46.56
N ALA A 188 28.95 4.89 45.38
CA ALA A 188 29.75 6.04 44.94
C ALA A 188 29.59 7.28 45.86
N ASN A 189 28.40 7.51 46.43
CA ASN A 189 28.16 8.59 47.39
C ASN A 189 28.69 8.25 48.80
N LYS A 190 28.61 6.99 49.25
CA LYS A 190 29.30 6.53 50.47
C LYS A 190 30.81 6.70 50.35
N LEU A 191 31.42 6.30 49.23
CA LEU A 191 32.86 6.47 48.96
C LEU A 191 33.28 7.94 48.85
N LEU A 192 32.42 8.83 48.32
CA LEU A 192 32.71 10.27 48.32
C LEU A 192 32.69 10.87 49.74
N LYS A 193 31.84 10.36 50.62
CA LYS A 193 31.80 10.76 52.04
C LYS A 193 32.97 10.17 52.85
N ALA A 194 33.53 9.04 52.40
CA ALA A 194 34.67 8.38 53.04
C ALA A 194 36.01 9.13 52.88
N ASP A 195 36.08 10.19 52.06
CA ASP A 195 37.28 11.01 51.86
C ASP A 195 37.85 11.49 53.20
N ARG A 196 39.09 11.07 53.50
CA ARG A 196 39.82 11.37 54.75
C ARG A 196 39.15 10.86 56.05
N GLN A 197 38.15 10.00 55.95
CA GLN A 197 37.53 9.34 57.10
C GLN A 197 38.18 7.98 57.39
N ILE A 198 38.57 7.24 56.35
CA ILE A 198 39.29 5.97 56.50
C ILE A 198 40.75 6.22 56.87
N LEU A 199 41.18 5.67 58.00
CA LEU A 199 42.55 5.70 58.52
C LEU A 199 43.24 4.37 58.19
N ALA A 200 44.41 4.43 57.54
CA ALA A 200 45.21 3.27 57.18
C ALA A 200 46.18 2.89 58.30
N ASN A 201 46.72 1.66 58.25
CA ASN A 201 47.63 1.10 59.27
C ASN A 201 48.91 1.92 59.51
N ASN A 202 49.33 2.76 58.57
CA ASN A 202 50.46 3.69 58.69
C ASN A 202 50.07 5.07 59.28
N GLY A 203 48.86 5.22 59.83
CA GLY A 203 48.35 6.46 60.42
C GLY A 203 47.88 7.51 59.40
N SER A 204 48.09 7.28 58.09
CA SER A 204 47.63 8.21 57.05
C SER A 204 46.14 8.06 56.76
N LYS A 205 45.50 9.15 56.32
CA LYS A 205 44.08 9.19 55.94
C LYS A 205 43.94 9.06 54.42
N LEU A 206 43.20 8.06 53.95
CA LEU A 206 42.98 7.84 52.52
C LEU A 206 42.22 9.01 51.90
N THR A 207 42.76 9.58 50.83
CA THR A 207 42.10 10.66 50.07
C THR A 207 41.35 10.06 48.89
N ILE A 208 40.01 10.10 48.91
CA ILE A 208 39.12 9.39 47.99
C ILE A 208 38.34 10.40 47.15
N LYS A 209 38.62 10.45 45.85
CA LYS A 209 37.97 11.37 44.90
C LYS A 209 37.05 10.59 43.97
N VAL A 210 35.74 10.82 44.08
CA VAL A 210 34.72 10.20 43.21
C VAL A 210 34.24 11.21 42.16
N ARG A 211 34.15 10.80 40.88
CA ARG A 211 33.64 11.62 39.78
C ARG A 211 32.75 10.81 38.83
N PRO A 212 31.65 11.37 38.29
CA PRO A 212 30.89 10.72 37.23
C PRO A 212 31.75 10.63 35.97
N TYR A 213 32.11 9.41 35.56
CA TYR A 213 32.97 9.16 34.40
C TYR A 213 32.77 7.72 33.93
N PHE A 214 32.60 7.54 32.61
CA PHE A 214 32.42 6.24 31.98
C PHE A 214 33.66 5.87 31.16
N PRO A 215 34.26 4.68 31.32
CA PRO A 215 35.50 4.31 30.63
C PRO A 215 35.25 4.03 29.13
N PRO A 216 36.07 4.57 28.21
CA PRO A 216 35.90 4.31 26.78
C PRO A 216 36.37 2.89 26.41
N ALA A 217 35.43 1.96 26.27
CA ALA A 217 35.71 0.60 25.82
C ALA A 217 36.18 0.58 24.35
N LYS A 218 37.31 -0.09 24.10
CA LYS A 218 37.74 -0.54 22.76
C LYS A 218 37.25 -1.97 22.55
N VAL A 219 36.73 -2.25 21.36
CA VAL A 219 36.35 -3.61 20.94
C VAL A 219 37.42 -4.08 19.97
N ASP A 220 38.44 -4.71 20.51
CA ASP A 220 39.50 -5.40 19.76
C ASP A 220 39.31 -6.92 19.83
N GLN A 221 40.23 -7.69 19.22
CA GLN A 221 40.10 -9.14 19.17
C GLN A 221 40.28 -9.78 20.57
N GLN A 222 41.19 -9.26 21.40
CA GLN A 222 41.41 -9.75 22.76
C GLN A 222 40.17 -9.56 23.64
N PHE A 223 39.47 -8.43 23.49
CA PHE A 223 38.17 -8.17 24.11
C PHE A 223 37.09 -9.16 23.64
N LYS A 224 37.03 -9.48 22.33
CA LYS A 224 36.13 -10.53 21.81
C LYS A 224 36.44 -11.90 22.41
N ASP A 225 37.70 -12.32 22.42
CA ASP A 225 38.07 -13.67 22.85
C ASP A 225 37.83 -13.89 24.36
N ARG A 226 38.00 -12.85 25.19
CA ARG A 226 37.56 -12.87 26.59
C ARG A 226 36.04 -12.96 26.75
N ILE A 227 35.27 -12.29 25.89
CA ILE A 227 33.80 -12.45 25.85
C ILE A 227 33.41 -13.87 25.47
N LYS A 228 34.10 -14.52 24.51
CA LYS A 228 33.83 -15.93 24.14
C LYS A 228 33.90 -16.85 25.37
N ILE A 229 34.97 -16.73 26.17
CA ILE A 229 35.16 -17.52 27.39
C ILE A 229 34.01 -17.28 28.41
N ALA A 230 33.69 -16.01 28.69
CA ALA A 230 32.64 -15.66 29.65
C ALA A 230 31.22 -16.05 29.18
N VAL A 231 30.94 -16.01 27.87
CA VAL A 231 29.68 -16.47 27.28
C VAL A 231 29.55 -17.99 27.34
N VAL A 232 30.61 -18.74 27.00
CA VAL A 232 30.62 -20.22 27.07
C VAL A 232 30.37 -20.71 28.50
N LYS A 233 30.93 -20.03 29.51
CA LYS A 233 30.71 -20.33 30.94
C LYS A 233 29.29 -20.03 31.45
N ARG A 234 28.48 -19.30 30.67
CA ARG A 234 27.13 -18.80 31.06
C ARG A 234 25.97 -19.56 30.40
N TYR A 235 26.24 -20.64 29.68
CA TYR A 235 25.18 -21.53 29.22
C TYR A 235 24.61 -22.32 30.41
N VAL A 236 23.30 -22.23 30.60
CA VAL A 236 22.54 -22.98 31.61
C VAL A 236 22.03 -24.30 31.02
N ALA A 237 21.77 -24.32 29.71
CA ALA A 237 21.52 -25.51 28.91
C ALA A 237 21.99 -25.28 27.46
N ALA A 238 22.02 -26.31 26.62
CA ALA A 238 22.55 -26.25 25.25
C ALA A 238 21.93 -25.15 24.37
N SER A 239 20.66 -24.78 24.60
CA SER A 239 19.95 -23.69 23.89
C SER A 239 19.64 -22.48 24.78
N ALA A 240 20.21 -22.36 25.99
CA ALA A 240 19.84 -21.34 26.98
C ALA A 240 21.05 -20.63 27.62
N LEU A 241 21.11 -19.30 27.48
CA LEU A 241 22.27 -18.47 27.86
C LEU A 241 21.88 -17.36 28.87
N ASP A 242 22.62 -17.27 29.98
CA ASP A 242 22.38 -16.27 31.03
C ASP A 242 23.42 -15.12 31.05
N LEU A 243 23.04 -13.99 30.45
CA LEU A 243 23.83 -12.75 30.48
C LEU A 243 23.29 -11.74 31.50
N SER A 244 22.57 -12.18 32.54
CA SER A 244 22.14 -11.30 33.62
C SER A 244 23.34 -10.65 34.32
N GLN A 245 23.22 -9.33 34.56
CA GLN A 245 24.26 -8.47 35.13
C GLN A 245 25.67 -8.71 34.56
N PHE A 246 25.82 -8.92 33.25
CA PHE A 246 27.05 -9.39 32.59
C PHE A 246 28.29 -8.51 32.88
N HIS A 247 28.08 -7.22 33.17
CA HIS A 247 29.13 -6.29 33.57
C HIS A 247 29.74 -6.55 34.97
N ARG A 248 29.18 -7.49 35.75
CA ARG A 248 29.65 -7.96 37.06
C ARG A 248 30.25 -9.37 37.00
N ASP A 249 30.58 -9.89 35.82
CA ASP A 249 31.22 -11.20 35.70
C ASP A 249 32.69 -11.20 36.19
N LYS A 250 33.05 -12.20 37.01
CA LYS A 250 34.39 -12.35 37.61
C LYS A 250 35.52 -12.45 36.58
N ASP A 251 35.23 -12.92 35.37
CA ASP A 251 36.22 -13.09 34.31
C ASP A 251 36.35 -11.83 33.43
N LEU A 252 35.50 -10.81 33.67
CA LEU A 252 35.43 -9.57 32.88
C LEU A 252 35.69 -8.30 33.70
N TYR A 253 35.09 -8.14 34.89
CA TYR A 253 35.11 -6.86 35.63
C TYR A 253 36.50 -6.43 36.12
N GLN A 254 37.45 -7.36 36.24
CA GLN A 254 38.76 -7.08 36.84
C GLN A 254 39.58 -6.13 35.96
N ASP A 255 39.65 -6.40 34.66
CA ASP A 255 40.46 -5.66 33.68
C ASP A 255 39.65 -4.78 32.72
N MET A 256 38.37 -5.12 32.53
CA MET A 256 37.48 -4.59 31.48
C MET A 256 36.09 -4.22 32.03
N PHE A 257 35.25 -3.57 31.22
CA PHE A 257 33.86 -3.25 31.58
C PHE A 257 32.89 -3.56 30.43
N CYS A 258 32.34 -4.77 30.44
CA CYS A 258 31.43 -5.28 29.40
C CYS A 258 29.99 -4.79 29.61
N ALA A 259 29.79 -3.47 29.58
CA ALA A 259 28.48 -2.83 29.77
C ALA A 259 27.53 -3.05 28.59
N LEU A 260 26.61 -4.02 28.69
CA LEU A 260 25.67 -4.38 27.62
C LEU A 260 24.70 -3.25 27.21
N PHE A 261 24.51 -2.21 28.03
CA PHE A 261 23.77 -1.02 27.60
C PHE A 261 24.50 -0.14 26.58
N GLN A 262 25.77 -0.42 26.27
CA GLN A 262 26.46 0.17 25.12
C GLN A 262 26.17 -0.63 23.85
N PRO A 263 25.54 -0.05 22.80
CA PRO A 263 25.21 -0.79 21.58
C PRO A 263 26.42 -1.45 20.90
N LYS A 264 27.61 -0.83 20.96
CA LYS A 264 28.83 -1.42 20.38
C LYS A 264 29.26 -2.71 21.08
N ILE A 265 29.12 -2.78 22.41
CA ILE A 265 29.45 -3.99 23.18
C ILE A 265 28.36 -5.04 22.97
N LEU A 266 27.09 -4.63 23.03
CA LEU A 266 25.94 -5.53 22.82
C LEU A 266 25.97 -6.22 21.45
N MET A 267 26.26 -5.48 20.36
CA MET A 267 26.39 -6.07 19.03
C MET A 267 27.57 -7.05 18.97
N ALA A 268 28.74 -6.70 19.53
CA ALA A 268 29.91 -7.59 19.55
C ALA A 268 29.65 -8.88 20.36
N VAL A 269 28.85 -8.81 21.43
CA VAL A 269 28.41 -9.98 22.21
C VAL A 269 27.42 -10.82 21.40
N ILE A 270 26.45 -10.22 20.70
CA ILE A 270 25.50 -10.95 19.84
C ILE A 270 26.18 -11.59 18.63
N ASP A 271 27.18 -10.92 18.03
CA ASP A 271 28.05 -11.52 17.02
C ASP A 271 28.72 -12.78 17.58
N VAL A 272 29.36 -12.68 18.76
CA VAL A 272 29.97 -13.83 19.44
C VAL A 272 28.96 -14.95 19.72
N ILE A 273 27.75 -14.67 20.21
CA ILE A 273 26.73 -15.72 20.42
C ILE A 273 26.40 -16.40 19.07
N SER A 274 26.20 -15.62 18.01
CA SER A 274 25.89 -16.17 16.68
C SER A 274 27.04 -16.96 16.03
N GLU A 275 28.29 -16.68 16.42
CA GLU A 275 29.48 -17.47 16.00
C GLU A 275 29.54 -18.87 16.67
N HIS A 276 28.97 -19.05 17.88
CA HIS A 276 29.10 -20.29 18.65
C HIS A 276 27.81 -21.11 18.71
N THR A 277 26.64 -20.47 18.73
CA THR A 277 25.36 -21.14 19.01
C THR A 277 24.20 -20.42 18.29
N PRO A 278 24.10 -20.56 16.95
CA PRO A 278 23.05 -19.89 16.17
C PRO A 278 21.63 -20.38 16.49
N ASN A 279 21.49 -21.56 17.10
CA ASN A 279 20.22 -22.18 17.47
C ASN A 279 19.75 -21.84 18.90
N LEU A 280 20.17 -20.70 19.47
CA LEU A 280 19.76 -20.30 20.82
C LEU A 280 18.23 -20.11 20.90
N GLU A 281 17.60 -20.74 21.90
CA GLU A 281 16.16 -20.69 22.16
C GLU A 281 15.79 -19.74 23.31
N ALA A 282 16.68 -19.57 24.29
CA ALA A 282 16.45 -18.75 25.48
C ALA A 282 17.63 -17.82 25.79
N LEU A 283 17.34 -16.54 26.04
CA LEU A 283 18.33 -15.51 26.35
C LEU A 283 17.87 -14.64 27.54
N ASN A 284 18.66 -14.64 28.62
CA ASN A 284 18.45 -13.74 29.76
C ASN A 284 19.38 -12.51 29.67
N LEU A 285 18.79 -11.31 29.75
CA LEU A 285 19.46 -10.00 29.72
C LEU A 285 19.09 -9.13 30.94
N ASP A 286 18.66 -9.74 32.04
CA ASP A 286 18.18 -9.03 33.24
C ASP A 286 19.26 -8.17 33.92
N GLY A 287 18.86 -7.00 34.43
CA GLY A 287 19.73 -6.12 35.23
C GLY A 287 20.84 -5.39 34.45
N ASN A 288 20.85 -5.47 33.11
CA ASN A 288 21.89 -4.89 32.25
C ASN A 288 21.73 -3.39 31.94
N LYS A 289 20.77 -2.71 32.59
CA LYS A 289 20.49 -1.27 32.47
C LYS A 289 20.15 -0.81 31.02
N LEU A 290 19.67 -1.72 30.17
CA LEU A 290 19.30 -1.48 28.78
C LEU A 290 18.18 -0.43 28.66
N GLN A 291 18.30 0.55 27.77
CA GLN A 291 17.27 1.58 27.54
C GLN A 291 16.69 1.55 26.11
N ASN A 292 17.55 1.46 25.09
CA ASN A 292 17.15 1.56 23.68
C ASN A 292 17.27 0.18 23.01
N ILE A 293 16.15 -0.52 22.87
CA ILE A 293 16.07 -1.89 22.31
C ILE A 293 15.48 -1.95 20.89
N ASP A 294 15.12 -0.82 20.29
CA ASP A 294 14.47 -0.74 18.96
C ASP A 294 15.23 -1.50 17.85
N ARG A 295 16.58 -1.45 17.92
CA ARG A 295 17.48 -2.10 16.95
C ARG A 295 17.95 -3.49 17.36
N LEU A 296 17.66 -3.89 18.61
CA LEU A 296 18.04 -5.19 19.13
C LEU A 296 17.23 -6.30 18.47
N GLY A 297 15.91 -6.11 18.32
CA GLY A 297 15.01 -7.14 17.79
C GLY A 297 15.33 -7.59 16.37
N THR A 298 15.62 -6.66 15.45
CA THR A 298 16.03 -7.03 14.09
C THR A 298 17.36 -7.80 14.06
N GLN A 299 18.30 -7.47 14.94
CA GLN A 299 19.58 -8.19 15.01
C GLN A 299 19.41 -9.57 15.64
N LEU A 300 18.64 -9.70 16.73
CA LEU A 300 18.26 -11.00 17.30
C LEU A 300 17.51 -11.85 16.27
N HIS A 301 16.58 -11.29 15.51
CA HIS A 301 15.83 -12.02 14.49
C HIS A 301 16.72 -12.53 13.35
N THR A 302 17.69 -11.72 12.89
CA THR A 302 18.64 -12.12 11.83
C THR A 302 19.71 -13.11 12.32
N LYS A 303 20.15 -13.00 13.58
CA LYS A 303 21.29 -13.79 14.11
C LYS A 303 20.88 -15.03 14.90
N LEU A 304 19.70 -15.02 15.54
CA LEU A 304 19.20 -16.04 16.46
C LEU A 304 17.71 -16.31 16.15
N PRO A 305 17.39 -16.87 14.96
CA PRO A 305 16.01 -16.96 14.46
C PRO A 305 15.10 -17.89 15.28
N ASN A 306 15.68 -18.77 16.10
CA ASN A 306 14.96 -19.73 16.95
C ASN A 306 14.65 -19.20 18.36
N LEU A 307 15.04 -17.95 18.68
CA LEU A 307 14.85 -17.36 19.99
C LEU A 307 13.36 -17.25 20.35
N SER A 308 12.94 -17.94 21.42
CA SER A 308 11.55 -18.03 21.87
C SER A 308 11.32 -17.62 23.33
N ILE A 309 12.37 -17.55 24.15
CA ILE A 309 12.33 -17.05 25.53
C ILE A 309 13.28 -15.86 25.65
N LEU A 310 12.79 -14.72 26.17
CA LEU A 310 13.60 -13.50 26.35
C LEU A 310 13.30 -12.84 27.70
N HIS A 311 14.30 -12.76 28.58
CA HIS A 311 14.19 -12.02 29.85
C HIS A 311 14.91 -10.67 29.74
N LEU A 312 14.21 -9.59 30.12
CA LEU A 312 14.64 -8.19 30.04
C LEU A 312 14.33 -7.42 31.34
N SER A 313 14.15 -8.09 32.47
CA SER A 313 13.79 -7.51 33.78
C SER A 313 14.84 -6.54 34.31
N ASN A 314 14.42 -5.65 35.21
CA ASN A 314 15.31 -4.71 35.92
C ASN A 314 16.21 -3.87 34.98
N ASN A 315 15.72 -3.60 33.77
CA ASN A 315 16.34 -2.71 32.79
C ASN A 315 15.70 -1.31 32.86
N ARG A 316 16.00 -0.44 31.89
CA ARG A 316 15.61 0.98 31.87
C ARG A 316 14.65 1.32 30.73
N ILE A 317 13.88 0.34 30.26
CA ILE A 317 12.92 0.49 29.17
C ILE A 317 11.70 1.28 29.69
N ARG A 318 11.37 2.41 29.05
CA ARG A 318 10.41 3.41 29.58
C ARG A 318 9.02 3.38 28.95
N ASP A 319 8.91 2.80 27.76
CA ASP A 319 7.76 2.93 26.87
C ASP A 319 7.57 1.68 26.03
N LEU A 320 6.32 1.26 25.79
CA LEU A 320 6.01 0.12 24.92
C LEU A 320 6.49 0.31 23.46
N LYS A 321 6.73 1.56 23.03
CA LYS A 321 7.34 1.85 21.73
C LYS A 321 8.73 1.25 21.57
N ALA A 322 9.52 1.15 22.65
CA ALA A 322 10.84 0.51 22.60
C ALA A 322 10.75 -1.00 22.30
N ILE A 323 9.66 -1.63 22.74
CA ILE A 323 9.36 -3.05 22.50
C ILE A 323 8.86 -3.28 21.06
N ASP A 324 8.44 -2.23 20.34
CA ASP A 324 7.94 -2.39 18.96
C ASP A 324 9.02 -2.95 18.00
N GLY A 325 10.30 -2.71 18.27
CA GLY A 325 11.41 -3.32 17.52
C GLY A 325 11.58 -4.83 17.73
N LEU A 326 11.03 -5.39 18.82
CA LEU A 326 11.11 -6.81 19.15
C LEU A 326 10.02 -7.66 18.47
N LYS A 327 8.98 -7.07 17.85
CA LYS A 327 7.82 -7.80 17.25
C LYS A 327 8.18 -8.86 16.20
N GLN A 328 9.39 -8.80 15.64
CA GLN A 328 9.90 -9.77 14.66
C GLN A 328 10.26 -11.12 15.30
N LEU A 329 10.37 -11.19 16.63
CA LEU A 329 10.70 -12.39 17.40
C LEU A 329 9.45 -13.21 17.74
N LYS A 330 9.51 -14.54 17.52
CA LYS A 330 8.41 -15.49 17.78
C LYS A 330 8.38 -15.95 19.24
N LEU A 331 8.35 -14.99 20.17
CA LEU A 331 8.45 -15.24 21.61
C LEU A 331 7.23 -15.99 22.17
N LYS A 332 7.51 -17.02 22.98
CA LYS A 332 6.58 -17.78 23.82
C LYS A 332 6.57 -17.26 25.26
N GLU A 333 7.73 -16.85 25.78
CA GLU A 333 7.90 -16.27 27.11
C GLU A 333 8.69 -14.95 27.04
N LEU A 334 8.24 -13.96 27.81
CA LEU A 334 8.84 -12.63 27.93
C LEU A 334 8.81 -12.16 29.39
N ARG A 335 9.92 -11.59 29.89
CA ARG A 335 9.96 -10.95 31.22
C ARG A 335 10.41 -9.48 31.09
N LEU A 336 9.63 -8.57 31.66
CA LEU A 336 9.78 -7.10 31.63
C LEU A 336 9.76 -6.47 33.04
N LEU A 337 9.42 -7.23 34.08
CA LEU A 337 9.29 -6.80 35.46
C LEU A 337 10.45 -5.90 35.94
N GLY A 338 10.14 -4.85 36.68
CA GLY A 338 11.12 -3.87 37.17
C GLY A 338 11.63 -2.86 36.13
N ASN A 339 11.09 -2.85 34.90
CA ASN A 339 11.32 -1.75 33.95
C ASN A 339 10.36 -0.57 34.21
N PRO A 340 10.80 0.70 34.03
CA PRO A 340 9.95 1.90 34.20
C PRO A 340 8.67 1.97 33.34
N LEU A 341 8.57 1.16 32.28
CA LEU A 341 7.31 1.00 31.54
C LEU A 341 6.20 0.38 32.39
N CYS A 342 6.55 -0.52 33.32
CA CYS A 342 5.58 -1.26 34.15
C CYS A 342 4.93 -0.33 35.19
N ASP A 343 5.65 0.70 35.65
CA ASP A 343 5.12 1.70 36.58
C ASP A 343 3.87 2.40 36.04
N LYS A 344 3.79 2.58 34.71
CA LYS A 344 2.64 3.21 34.03
C LYS A 344 1.37 2.36 34.06
N TYR A 345 1.51 1.04 34.19
CA TYR A 345 0.41 0.08 34.15
C TYR A 345 0.07 -0.53 35.52
N LYS A 346 0.65 -0.01 36.61
CA LYS A 346 0.38 -0.47 37.99
C LYS A 346 -1.10 -0.44 38.40
N GLN A 347 -1.93 0.35 37.73
CA GLN A 347 -3.39 0.43 37.94
C GLN A 347 -4.19 -0.36 36.88
N TRP A 348 -3.56 -0.81 35.79
CA TRP A 348 -4.22 -1.36 34.60
C TRP A 348 -3.47 -2.60 34.06
N PRO A 349 -3.33 -3.69 34.84
CA PRO A 349 -2.54 -4.87 34.45
C PRO A 349 -3.13 -5.63 33.24
N GLU A 350 -4.44 -5.64 33.08
CA GLU A 350 -5.10 -6.28 31.93
C GLU A 350 -4.84 -5.53 30.62
N GLU A 351 -4.81 -4.18 30.66
CA GLU A 351 -4.42 -3.38 29.50
C GLU A 351 -2.97 -3.64 29.10
N PHE A 352 -2.05 -3.78 30.07
CA PHE A 352 -0.67 -4.16 29.81
C PHE A 352 -0.55 -5.52 29.12
N ILE A 353 -1.26 -6.53 29.62
CA ILE A 353 -1.32 -7.87 29.00
C ILE A 353 -1.88 -7.77 27.57
N SER A 354 -2.95 -7.01 27.37
CA SER A 354 -3.54 -6.77 26.04
C SER A 354 -2.56 -6.09 25.08
N ASP A 355 -1.88 -5.03 25.51
CA ASP A 355 -0.95 -4.26 24.69
C ASP A 355 0.38 -4.97 24.40
N ILE A 356 0.79 -5.91 25.26
CA ILE A 356 1.87 -6.86 24.98
C ILE A 356 1.39 -7.95 24.00
N ARG A 357 0.15 -8.46 24.13
CA ARG A 357 -0.40 -9.48 23.21
C ARG A 357 -0.66 -8.96 21.80
N LYS A 358 -1.05 -7.70 21.64
CA LYS A 358 -1.07 -7.00 20.32
C LYS A 358 0.30 -6.96 19.64
N ARG A 359 1.40 -7.17 20.38
CA ARG A 359 2.78 -7.19 19.88
C ARG A 359 3.33 -8.61 19.72
N PHE A 360 2.92 -9.54 20.59
CA PHE A 360 3.33 -10.95 20.58
C PHE A 360 2.10 -11.88 20.71
N PRO A 361 1.38 -12.18 19.60
CA PRO A 361 0.16 -12.98 19.67
C PRO A 361 0.38 -14.43 20.12
N LYS A 362 1.60 -14.97 19.97
CA LYS A 362 1.98 -16.32 20.41
C LYS A 362 2.57 -16.38 21.83
N LEU A 363 2.44 -15.31 22.62
CA LEU A 363 2.96 -15.23 23.98
C LEU A 363 2.07 -16.00 24.97
N LEU A 364 2.66 -17.03 25.58
CA LEU A 364 2.02 -17.92 26.55
C LEU A 364 2.30 -17.49 27.99
N LYS A 365 3.47 -16.88 28.26
CA LYS A 365 3.89 -16.50 29.61
C LYS A 365 4.52 -15.10 29.62
N LEU A 366 4.10 -14.25 30.55
CA LEU A 366 4.56 -12.86 30.72
C LEU A 366 4.79 -12.58 32.20
N ASP A 367 5.98 -12.11 32.56
CA ASP A 367 6.34 -11.77 33.96
C ASP A 367 6.02 -12.89 34.95
N ASP A 368 6.40 -14.11 34.53
CA ASP A 368 6.13 -15.40 35.15
C ASP A 368 4.65 -15.81 35.33
N MET A 369 3.70 -14.97 34.95
CA MET A 369 2.29 -15.33 34.86
C MET A 369 2.00 -16.07 33.55
N ASN A 370 1.35 -17.23 33.65
CA ASN A 370 0.76 -17.92 32.50
C ASN A 370 -0.45 -17.12 32.02
N LEU A 371 -0.43 -16.70 30.75
CA LEU A 371 -1.53 -15.97 30.13
C LEU A 371 -2.57 -16.98 29.59
N PRO A 372 -3.88 -16.68 29.67
CA PRO A 372 -4.92 -17.58 29.15
C PRO A 372 -4.70 -17.83 27.64
N PRO A 373 -5.10 -18.97 27.07
CA PRO A 373 -4.84 -19.27 25.65
C PRO A 373 -5.23 -18.11 24.73
N PRO A 374 -4.39 -17.74 23.73
CA PRO A 374 -4.79 -16.71 22.77
C PRO A 374 -6.06 -17.18 22.06
N ILE A 375 -7.07 -16.31 21.96
CA ILE A 375 -8.34 -16.61 21.28
C ILE A 375 -8.12 -16.55 19.77
N GLY A 376 -7.37 -17.53 19.26
CA GLY A 376 -7.29 -17.84 17.85
C GLY A 376 -8.46 -18.73 17.50
N PHE A 377 -9.33 -18.26 16.60
CA PHE A 377 -10.09 -19.19 15.78
C PHE A 377 -9.09 -19.88 14.85
N GLU A 378 -8.63 -21.07 15.24
CA GLU A 378 -7.91 -21.98 14.35
C GLU A 378 -8.90 -22.52 13.30
N ILE A 379 -9.24 -21.65 12.36
CA ILE A 379 -9.35 -22.08 10.96
C ILE A 379 -8.03 -22.80 10.68
N ALA A 380 -8.10 -24.01 10.12
CA ALA A 380 -6.94 -24.71 9.59
C ALA A 380 -6.43 -23.99 8.34
N ALA A 381 -5.85 -22.80 8.53
CA ALA A 381 -5.09 -22.08 7.54
C ALA A 381 -3.75 -22.81 7.41
N ASP A 382 -3.61 -23.58 6.34
CA ASP A 382 -2.56 -24.60 6.17
C ASP A 382 -1.18 -24.08 6.57
N GLU A 383 -0.41 -24.88 7.33
CA GLU A 383 1.00 -24.55 7.58
C GLU A 383 1.83 -24.47 6.29
N ASP A 384 1.29 -24.99 5.18
CA ASP A 384 1.85 -24.87 3.83
C ASP A 384 1.44 -23.57 3.11
N ALA A 385 0.35 -22.89 3.48
CA ALA A 385 -0.02 -21.59 2.92
C ALA A 385 0.99 -20.47 3.26
N SER A 386 1.85 -20.70 4.27
CA SER A 386 2.98 -19.83 4.62
C SER A 386 4.31 -20.23 3.97
N LYS A 387 4.36 -21.33 3.22
CA LYS A 387 5.57 -21.84 2.56
C LYS A 387 5.46 -21.58 1.06
N LEU A 388 6.32 -20.70 0.53
CA LEU A 388 6.52 -20.62 -0.91
C LEU A 388 7.00 -22.00 -1.43
N PRO A 389 6.49 -22.51 -2.56
CA PRO A 389 7.00 -23.72 -3.18
C PRO A 389 8.52 -23.64 -3.39
N VAL A 390 9.22 -24.76 -3.20
CA VAL A 390 10.68 -24.82 -3.36
C VAL A 390 11.04 -24.44 -4.79
N SER A 391 11.82 -23.37 -4.94
CA SER A 391 12.29 -22.90 -6.25
C SER A 391 13.11 -23.99 -6.95
N GLN A 392 12.75 -24.33 -8.17
CA GLN A 392 13.43 -25.32 -8.99
C GLN A 392 14.23 -24.63 -10.10
N ARG A 393 15.40 -25.17 -10.44
CA ARG A 393 16.26 -24.62 -11.50
C ARG A 393 15.75 -24.97 -12.91
N VAL A 394 15.01 -26.07 -13.06
CA VAL A 394 14.41 -26.48 -14.34
C VAL A 394 13.01 -27.01 -14.09
N PHE A 395 12.03 -26.50 -14.82
CA PHE A 395 10.66 -27.02 -14.87
C PHE A 395 10.37 -27.61 -16.25
N SER A 396 9.87 -28.85 -16.30
CA SER A 396 9.40 -29.51 -17.53
C SER A 396 8.27 -30.48 -17.23
N ILE A 397 7.39 -30.68 -18.22
CA ILE A 397 6.25 -31.60 -18.14
C ILE A 397 6.73 -33.06 -18.31
N THR A 398 7.73 -33.30 -19.16
CA THR A 398 8.34 -34.63 -19.36
C THR A 398 9.86 -34.53 -19.44
N ASN A 399 10.58 -35.65 -19.39
CA ASN A 399 12.04 -35.66 -19.44
C ASN A 399 12.56 -35.61 -20.90
N GLU A 400 11.77 -36.08 -21.85
CA GLU A 400 12.07 -36.11 -23.29
C GLU A 400 11.93 -34.70 -23.88
N THR A 401 10.86 -33.99 -23.52
CA THR A 401 10.67 -32.58 -23.89
C THR A 401 11.78 -31.69 -23.36
N ARG A 402 12.28 -31.99 -22.15
CA ARG A 402 13.49 -31.38 -21.60
C ARG A 402 14.74 -31.70 -22.43
N GLN A 403 15.00 -32.96 -22.77
CA GLN A 403 16.19 -33.34 -23.56
C GLN A 403 16.22 -32.65 -24.93
N VAL A 404 15.07 -32.53 -25.60
CA VAL A 404 14.94 -31.78 -26.86
C VAL A 404 15.26 -30.29 -26.65
N ALA A 405 14.73 -29.67 -25.60
CA ALA A 405 15.02 -28.27 -25.28
C ALA A 405 16.50 -28.05 -24.91
N ASP A 406 17.06 -28.85 -24.00
CA ASP A 406 18.46 -28.77 -23.57
C ASP A 406 19.41 -28.91 -24.79
N ALA A 407 19.14 -29.84 -25.71
CA ALA A 407 19.94 -30.03 -26.93
C ALA A 407 19.80 -28.86 -27.93
N PHE A 408 18.57 -28.41 -28.21
CA PHE A 408 18.32 -27.28 -29.11
C PHE A 408 18.97 -25.99 -28.58
N LEU A 409 18.85 -25.72 -27.29
CA LEU A 409 19.41 -24.53 -26.66
C LEU A 409 20.93 -24.58 -26.58
N HIS A 410 21.53 -25.74 -26.29
CA HIS A 410 22.98 -25.88 -26.31
C HIS A 410 23.55 -25.53 -27.70
N GLN A 411 22.97 -26.06 -28.78
CA GLN A 411 23.35 -25.68 -30.15
C GLN A 411 23.10 -24.19 -30.46
N TYR A 412 21.92 -23.66 -30.07
CA TYR A 412 21.59 -22.25 -30.27
C TYR A 412 22.60 -21.31 -29.59
N PHE A 413 22.93 -21.54 -28.32
CA PHE A 413 23.86 -20.68 -27.58
C PHE A 413 25.32 -20.86 -28.03
N LEU A 414 25.75 -22.06 -28.44
CA LEU A 414 27.06 -22.27 -29.07
C LEU A 414 27.22 -21.42 -30.34
N ILE A 415 26.19 -21.36 -31.20
CA ILE A 415 26.20 -20.50 -32.39
C ILE A 415 26.11 -19.02 -31.99
N PHE A 416 25.31 -18.69 -30.97
CA PHE A 416 25.10 -17.32 -30.48
C PHE A 416 26.37 -16.68 -29.90
N ASP A 417 27.23 -17.47 -29.24
CA ASP A 417 28.52 -17.00 -28.68
C ASP A 417 29.71 -17.20 -29.63
N SER A 418 29.48 -17.84 -30.78
CA SER A 418 30.49 -17.95 -31.83
C SER A 418 30.81 -16.58 -32.46
N ASN A 419 31.93 -16.52 -33.19
CA ASN A 419 32.29 -15.33 -33.97
C ASN A 419 31.33 -15.00 -35.13
N ASN A 420 30.41 -15.91 -35.49
CA ASN A 420 29.49 -15.73 -36.62
C ASN A 420 28.08 -16.24 -36.28
N ARG A 421 27.15 -15.33 -36.02
CA ARG A 421 25.75 -15.63 -35.69
C ARG A 421 24.86 -15.96 -36.91
N GLN A 422 25.38 -15.88 -38.14
CA GLN A 422 24.61 -16.18 -39.36
C GLN A 422 23.95 -17.59 -39.42
N PRO A 423 24.55 -18.68 -38.88
CA PRO A 423 23.89 -19.99 -38.89
C PRO A 423 22.57 -20.04 -38.10
N LEU A 424 22.29 -19.06 -37.24
CA LEU A 424 20.97 -18.91 -36.60
C LEU A 424 19.82 -18.68 -37.62
N LEU A 425 20.10 -18.33 -38.89
CA LEU A 425 19.10 -18.27 -39.95
C LEU A 425 18.36 -19.61 -40.20
N ASN A 426 18.94 -20.72 -39.76
CA ASN A 426 18.32 -22.05 -39.80
C ASN A 426 17.50 -22.35 -38.52
N ALA A 427 17.69 -21.58 -37.46
CA ALA A 427 16.97 -21.70 -36.19
C ALA A 427 15.74 -20.78 -36.08
N TYR A 428 15.53 -19.84 -37.02
CA TYR A 428 14.36 -18.96 -37.08
C TYR A 428 13.46 -19.29 -38.26
N ASP A 429 12.15 -19.29 -38.01
CA ASP A 429 11.12 -19.38 -39.04
C ASP A 429 11.11 -18.15 -39.99
N GLU A 430 10.54 -18.32 -41.18
CA GLU A 430 10.48 -17.26 -42.20
C GLU A 430 9.64 -16.05 -41.78
N GLN A 431 8.63 -16.26 -40.92
CA GLN A 431 7.76 -15.23 -40.37
C GLN A 431 8.05 -14.99 -38.87
N ALA A 432 9.21 -15.45 -38.38
CA ALA A 432 9.61 -15.31 -36.98
C ALA A 432 9.55 -13.85 -36.50
N SER A 433 9.23 -13.63 -35.23
CA SER A 433 9.16 -12.29 -34.63
C SER A 433 10.03 -12.15 -33.38
N PHE A 434 10.96 -11.19 -33.38
CA PHE A 434 11.89 -10.91 -32.27
C PHE A 434 11.67 -9.53 -31.67
N SER A 435 11.81 -9.40 -30.34
CA SER A 435 11.94 -8.09 -29.69
C SER A 435 12.87 -8.09 -28.48
N LEU A 436 13.54 -6.95 -28.25
CA LEU A 436 14.50 -6.73 -27.16
C LEU A 436 13.97 -5.70 -26.16
N THR A 437 14.21 -5.91 -24.86
CA THR A 437 13.84 -4.98 -23.79
C THR A 437 14.95 -4.84 -22.75
N ILE A 438 15.10 -3.66 -22.13
CA ILE A 438 16.09 -3.43 -21.05
C ILE A 438 15.52 -2.64 -19.86
N ALA A 439 16.01 -2.96 -18.66
CA ALA A 439 15.57 -2.37 -17.39
C ALA A 439 16.41 -1.13 -16.97
N CYS A 440 16.28 -0.01 -17.67
CA CYS A 440 17.02 1.21 -17.30
C CYS A 440 16.39 2.00 -16.13
N LYS A 441 17.14 2.07 -15.02
CA LYS A 441 17.10 3.14 -14.00
C LYS A 441 17.82 4.39 -14.53
N HIS A 442 17.41 5.59 -14.09
CA HIS A 442 17.85 6.86 -14.72
C HIS A 442 19.37 7.11 -14.68
N ASP A 443 20.08 6.67 -13.65
CA ASP A 443 21.52 6.92 -13.50
C ASP A 443 22.41 6.04 -14.39
N ASN A 444 21.86 4.96 -14.97
CA ASN A 444 22.64 3.90 -15.63
C ASN A 444 22.55 3.88 -17.17
N LEU A 445 21.97 4.89 -17.83
CA LEU A 445 21.74 4.87 -19.29
C LEU A 445 23.01 4.53 -20.12
N ASN A 446 24.17 5.08 -19.75
CA ASN A 446 25.43 4.84 -20.47
C ASN A 446 25.92 3.38 -20.41
N ARG A 447 25.42 2.56 -19.48
CA ARG A 447 25.84 1.15 -19.31
C ARG A 447 25.21 0.19 -20.32
N PHE A 448 24.14 0.60 -21.01
CA PHE A 448 23.40 -0.24 -21.96
C PHE A 448 23.33 0.41 -23.36
N LYS A 449 24.36 1.19 -23.72
CA LYS A 449 24.37 2.04 -24.92
C LYS A 449 24.15 1.29 -26.23
N GLU A 450 24.68 0.07 -26.39
CA GLU A 450 24.45 -0.74 -27.60
C GLU A 450 23.01 -1.30 -27.68
N TYR A 451 22.37 -1.63 -26.55
CA TYR A 451 21.03 -2.23 -26.54
C TYR A 451 19.91 -1.18 -26.55
N LEU A 452 20.18 0.03 -26.08
CA LEU A 452 19.20 1.12 -25.93
C LEU A 452 18.46 1.52 -27.23
N PRO A 453 19.08 1.54 -28.44
CA PRO A 453 18.38 1.84 -29.69
C PRO A 453 17.28 0.83 -30.02
N HIS A 454 17.39 -0.41 -29.54
CA HIS A 454 16.53 -1.54 -29.86
C HIS A 454 15.51 -1.86 -28.74
N ASN A 455 15.49 -1.08 -27.66
CA ASN A 455 14.64 -1.30 -26.48
C ASN A 455 13.14 -1.04 -26.74
N ARG A 456 12.37 -2.11 -26.95
CA ARG A 456 10.92 -2.11 -27.21
C ARG A 456 10.08 -2.09 -25.92
N ASN A 457 10.37 -1.20 -24.98
CA ASN A 457 9.54 -1.03 -23.80
C ASN A 457 8.24 -0.27 -24.15
N LEU A 458 7.12 -0.99 -24.27
CA LEU A 458 5.83 -0.44 -24.69
C LEU A 458 5.24 0.61 -23.71
N PHE A 459 5.63 0.58 -22.43
CA PHE A 459 5.24 1.58 -21.42
C PHE A 459 6.02 2.91 -21.54
N ARG A 460 7.11 2.94 -22.32
CA ARG A 460 7.95 4.13 -22.52
C ARG A 460 7.98 4.62 -23.98
N VAL A 461 7.85 3.72 -24.94
CA VAL A 461 7.72 4.04 -26.37
C VAL A 461 6.24 4.17 -26.68
N ASN A 462 5.73 5.40 -26.79
CA ASN A 462 4.31 5.66 -27.10
C ASN A 462 4.02 5.76 -28.60
N ASP A 463 5.02 6.11 -29.42
CA ASP A 463 4.88 6.19 -30.87
C ASP A 463 4.65 4.82 -31.51
N GLN A 464 3.65 4.75 -32.41
CA GLN A 464 3.21 3.52 -33.05
C GLN A 464 4.18 3.06 -34.16
N GLU A 465 4.76 3.98 -34.94
CA GLU A 465 5.70 3.60 -36.00
C GLU A 465 6.97 2.99 -35.37
N ARG A 466 7.52 3.63 -34.33
CA ARG A 466 8.64 3.10 -33.55
C ARG A 466 8.31 1.79 -32.83
N ARG A 467 7.09 1.60 -32.31
CA ARG A 467 6.64 0.30 -31.74
C ARG A 467 6.67 -0.85 -32.76
N LEU A 468 6.43 -0.55 -34.04
CA LEU A 468 6.54 -1.50 -35.15
C LEU A 468 8.01 -1.68 -35.56
N LYS A 469 8.77 -0.61 -35.81
CA LYS A 469 10.19 -0.63 -36.22
C LYS A 469 11.15 -1.32 -35.22
N LEU A 470 10.77 -1.35 -33.94
CA LEU A 470 11.46 -2.05 -32.86
C LEU A 470 11.08 -3.54 -32.74
N LEU A 471 10.02 -4.01 -33.41
CA LEU A 471 9.76 -5.42 -33.63
C LEU A 471 10.55 -5.84 -34.87
N LYS A 472 11.29 -6.95 -34.81
CA LYS A 472 11.94 -7.55 -35.99
C LYS A 472 11.09 -8.72 -36.48
N GLN A 473 10.91 -8.81 -37.79
CA GLN A 473 10.05 -9.81 -38.43
C GLN A 473 10.79 -10.46 -39.60
N GLY A 474 10.71 -11.78 -39.66
CA GLY A 474 11.43 -12.65 -40.59
C GLY A 474 12.91 -12.82 -40.23
N ARG A 475 13.38 -14.08 -40.32
CA ARG A 475 14.72 -14.55 -39.92
C ARG A 475 15.89 -13.64 -40.30
N LEU A 476 15.89 -13.05 -41.49
CA LEU A 476 16.94 -12.13 -41.94
C LEU A 476 17.06 -10.87 -41.06
N THR A 477 15.95 -10.22 -40.71
CA THR A 477 15.99 -8.98 -39.90
C THR A 477 16.30 -9.26 -38.44
N ILE A 478 16.00 -10.47 -37.96
CA ILE A 478 16.37 -10.96 -36.64
C ILE A 478 17.87 -11.19 -36.58
N VAL A 479 18.43 -12.00 -37.48
CA VAL A 479 19.86 -12.37 -37.43
C VAL A 479 20.79 -11.20 -37.79
N SER A 480 20.32 -10.21 -38.57
CA SER A 480 20.99 -8.90 -38.69
C SER A 480 21.13 -8.25 -37.31
N LEU A 481 20.02 -8.05 -36.58
CA LEU A 481 20.05 -7.45 -35.25
C LEU A 481 20.86 -8.26 -34.24
N LEU A 482 20.81 -9.59 -34.31
CA LEU A 482 21.66 -10.43 -33.46
C LEU A 482 23.16 -10.33 -33.83
N SER A 483 23.49 -9.95 -35.06
CA SER A 483 24.86 -9.63 -35.48
C SER A 483 25.28 -8.19 -35.14
N GLU A 484 24.33 -7.27 -34.94
CA GLU A 484 24.55 -5.88 -34.53
C GLU A 484 24.83 -5.71 -33.02
N ILE A 485 24.27 -6.58 -32.16
CA ILE A 485 24.50 -6.54 -30.71
C ILE A 485 25.86 -7.18 -30.32
N PRO A 486 26.50 -6.76 -29.21
CA PRO A 486 27.84 -7.24 -28.83
C PRO A 486 28.00 -8.76 -28.77
N LYS A 487 29.22 -9.25 -29.02
CA LYS A 487 29.59 -10.66 -28.78
C LYS A 487 29.54 -11.01 -27.30
N THR A 488 29.11 -12.24 -27.04
CA THR A 488 28.76 -12.75 -25.72
C THR A 488 29.52 -14.04 -25.40
N LYS A 489 29.66 -14.35 -24.11
CA LYS A 489 29.91 -15.70 -23.59
C LYS A 489 28.94 -15.97 -22.44
N HIS A 490 28.07 -16.96 -22.60
CA HIS A 490 27.06 -17.34 -21.62
C HIS A 490 27.62 -18.32 -20.58
N CYS A 491 27.17 -18.18 -19.33
CA CYS A 491 27.54 -19.08 -18.23
C CYS A 491 26.46 -20.17 -18.12
N PHE A 492 26.59 -21.29 -18.83
CA PHE A 492 25.57 -22.34 -18.91
C PHE A 492 25.12 -22.88 -17.55
N ASN A 493 26.02 -22.95 -16.56
CA ASN A 493 25.68 -23.36 -15.19
C ASN A 493 24.78 -22.36 -14.45
N SER A 494 24.74 -21.09 -14.87
CA SER A 494 23.79 -20.09 -14.35
C SER A 494 22.38 -20.24 -14.96
N PHE A 495 22.20 -21.08 -15.98
CA PHE A 495 20.93 -21.15 -16.70
C PHE A 495 19.86 -21.85 -15.85
N SER A 496 18.69 -21.22 -15.76
CA SER A 496 17.45 -21.85 -15.28
C SER A 496 16.42 -21.85 -16.42
N MET A 497 15.63 -22.92 -16.56
CA MET A 497 14.78 -23.16 -17.73
C MET A 497 13.38 -23.65 -17.34
N ASP A 498 12.34 -22.93 -17.80
CA ASP A 498 10.94 -23.31 -17.62
C ASP A 498 10.29 -23.63 -18.96
N ILE A 499 9.84 -24.87 -19.15
CA ILE A 499 9.04 -25.29 -20.31
C ILE A 499 7.55 -25.15 -19.95
N SER A 500 7.02 -23.94 -20.13
CA SER A 500 5.68 -23.56 -19.65
C SER A 500 4.52 -24.22 -20.42
N LEU A 501 4.78 -24.65 -21.67
CA LEU A 501 3.81 -25.33 -22.52
C LEU A 501 4.57 -26.23 -23.50
N CYS A 502 4.10 -27.45 -23.70
CA CYS A 502 4.55 -28.32 -24.79
C CYS A 502 3.36 -29.04 -25.40
N SER A 503 3.35 -29.16 -26.73
CA SER A 503 2.31 -29.77 -27.55
C SER A 503 2.90 -30.23 -28.87
N GLU A 504 2.16 -31.03 -29.65
CA GLU A 504 2.58 -31.50 -30.98
C GLU A 504 2.83 -30.36 -31.99
N VAL A 505 2.30 -29.17 -31.74
CA VAL A 505 2.41 -28.00 -32.65
C VAL A 505 3.36 -26.90 -32.16
N ALA A 506 3.69 -26.87 -30.86
CA ALA A 506 4.54 -25.82 -30.27
C ALA A 506 5.06 -26.17 -28.87
N MET A 507 6.24 -25.65 -28.55
CA MET A 507 6.85 -25.62 -27.22
C MET A 507 7.18 -24.17 -26.83
N ILE A 508 6.86 -23.76 -25.60
CA ILE A 508 7.25 -22.46 -25.03
C ILE A 508 8.32 -22.72 -23.98
N VAL A 509 9.50 -22.13 -24.18
CA VAL A 509 10.67 -22.26 -23.30
C VAL A 509 11.10 -20.88 -22.83
N MET A 510 11.20 -20.70 -21.51
CA MET A 510 11.72 -19.49 -20.88
C MET A 510 13.04 -19.80 -20.18
N ILE A 511 14.06 -18.98 -20.43
CA ILE A 511 15.45 -19.24 -20.02
C ILE A 511 15.98 -17.98 -19.33
N THR A 512 16.57 -18.14 -18.16
CA THR A 512 17.21 -17.05 -17.41
C THR A 512 18.65 -17.41 -17.08
N GLY A 513 19.55 -16.42 -17.00
CA GLY A 513 20.95 -16.68 -16.70
C GLY A 513 21.85 -15.45 -16.84
N VAL A 514 23.16 -15.67 -16.89
CA VAL A 514 24.20 -14.63 -16.97
C VAL A 514 25.07 -14.82 -18.22
N PHE A 515 25.47 -13.72 -18.86
CA PHE A 515 26.49 -13.68 -19.90
C PHE A 515 27.51 -12.55 -19.68
N GLN A 516 28.70 -12.69 -20.27
CA GLN A 516 29.73 -11.67 -20.35
C GLN A 516 29.80 -11.07 -21.75
N GLU A 517 29.94 -9.74 -21.87
CA GLU A 517 30.28 -9.08 -23.14
C GLU A 517 31.78 -9.20 -23.44
N VAL A 518 32.13 -9.65 -24.64
CA VAL A 518 33.52 -10.02 -24.99
C VAL A 518 34.29 -8.87 -25.65
N GLU A 519 33.59 -8.00 -26.40
CA GLU A 519 34.18 -6.95 -27.26
C GLU A 519 34.50 -5.62 -26.53
N THR A 520 34.29 -5.53 -25.22
CA THR A 520 34.61 -4.31 -24.45
C THR A 520 35.70 -4.59 -23.41
N ASP A 521 36.64 -3.65 -23.24
CA ASP A 521 37.78 -3.76 -22.29
C ASP A 521 37.34 -4.09 -20.84
N LYS A 522 36.11 -3.73 -20.49
CA LYS A 522 35.53 -3.86 -19.15
C LYS A 522 34.78 -5.17 -18.93
N LYS A 523 34.60 -5.97 -19.97
CA LYS A 523 33.92 -7.28 -20.01
C LYS A 523 32.76 -7.43 -19.01
N PRO A 524 31.74 -6.55 -19.05
CA PRO A 524 30.68 -6.51 -18.05
C PRO A 524 29.81 -7.77 -18.11
N LEU A 525 29.31 -8.17 -16.94
CA LEU A 525 28.33 -9.24 -16.79
C LEU A 525 26.91 -8.68 -16.89
N ARG A 526 26.04 -9.37 -17.63
CA ARG A 526 24.62 -9.07 -17.81
C ARG A 526 23.77 -10.24 -17.34
N TYR A 527 22.64 -9.94 -16.72
CA TYR A 527 21.55 -10.91 -16.57
C TYR A 527 20.67 -10.87 -17.81
N PHE A 528 20.21 -12.03 -18.27
CA PHE A 528 19.23 -12.13 -19.34
C PHE A 528 18.02 -12.98 -18.93
N SER A 529 16.89 -12.70 -19.58
CA SER A 529 15.70 -13.54 -19.60
C SER A 529 15.21 -13.61 -21.04
N ARG A 530 15.18 -14.81 -21.61
CA ARG A 530 14.85 -15.09 -23.02
C ARG A 530 13.66 -16.03 -23.08
N SER A 531 12.58 -15.62 -23.75
CA SER A 531 11.41 -16.47 -24.01
C SER A 531 11.36 -16.84 -25.48
N LEU A 532 11.17 -18.12 -25.78
CA LEU A 532 11.13 -18.70 -27.11
C LEU A 532 9.82 -19.47 -27.31
N LEU A 533 9.14 -19.21 -28.42
CA LEU A 533 8.12 -20.09 -28.99
C LEU A 533 8.79 -20.88 -30.11
N ILE A 534 8.96 -22.18 -29.87
CA ILE A 534 9.58 -23.13 -30.78
C ILE A 534 8.45 -23.97 -31.42
N VAL A 535 8.53 -24.20 -32.74
CA VAL A 535 7.59 -25.04 -33.49
C VAL A 535 8.37 -26.12 -34.28
N PRO A 536 7.79 -27.31 -34.52
CA PRO A 536 8.43 -28.32 -35.36
C PRO A 536 8.39 -27.90 -36.84
N GLN A 537 9.49 -28.15 -37.56
CA GLN A 537 9.60 -27.89 -38.99
C GLN A 537 10.43 -28.99 -39.66
N GLY A 538 9.76 -29.83 -40.46
CA GLY A 538 10.38 -31.03 -41.03
C GLY A 538 10.80 -32.01 -39.92
N SER A 539 12.06 -32.44 -39.92
CA SER A 539 12.67 -33.26 -38.88
C SER A 539 13.33 -32.46 -37.74
N GLY A 540 13.18 -31.13 -37.73
CA GLY A 540 13.81 -30.23 -36.77
C GLY A 540 12.85 -29.25 -36.12
N PHE A 541 13.40 -28.19 -35.52
CA PHE A 541 12.68 -27.18 -34.76
C PHE A 541 13.13 -25.77 -35.13
N CYS A 542 12.20 -24.81 -35.15
CA CYS A 542 12.51 -23.41 -35.42
C CYS A 542 11.77 -22.45 -34.46
N ILE A 543 12.37 -21.28 -34.24
CA ILE A 543 11.83 -20.23 -33.37
C ILE A 543 10.86 -19.37 -34.18
N ARG A 544 9.59 -19.33 -33.75
CA ARG A 544 8.52 -18.52 -34.33
C ARG A 544 8.36 -17.17 -33.61
N ASN A 545 8.57 -17.13 -32.29
CA ASN A 545 8.62 -15.87 -31.54
C ASN A 545 9.78 -15.89 -30.53
N GLU A 546 10.48 -14.76 -30.39
CA GLU A 546 11.46 -14.53 -29.33
C GLU A 546 11.24 -13.18 -28.64
N GLN A 547 11.40 -13.18 -27.32
CA GLN A 547 11.58 -11.96 -26.53
C GLN A 547 12.83 -12.06 -25.66
N LEU A 548 13.75 -11.12 -25.83
CA LEU A 548 14.95 -10.98 -25.01
C LEU A 548 14.81 -9.81 -24.03
N HIS A 549 15.12 -10.04 -22.77
CA HIS A 549 15.24 -9.02 -21.72
C HIS A 549 16.66 -9.02 -21.15
N ILE A 550 17.25 -7.83 -20.95
CA ILE A 550 18.62 -7.68 -20.41
C ILE A 550 18.61 -6.69 -19.23
N ASN A 551 19.31 -7.06 -18.15
CA ASN A 551 19.40 -6.30 -16.90
C ASN A 551 20.81 -6.40 -16.27
N GLU A 552 21.07 -5.64 -15.20
CA GLU A 552 22.26 -5.85 -14.35
C GLU A 552 22.03 -7.07 -13.44
N PRO A 553 22.99 -8.01 -13.33
CA PRO A 553 22.86 -9.17 -12.43
C PRO A 553 23.03 -8.78 -10.96
N THR A 554 22.47 -9.59 -10.04
CA THR A 554 22.68 -9.43 -8.59
C THR A 554 24.13 -9.69 -8.19
N ASP A 555 24.56 -9.23 -7.03
CA ASP A 555 25.95 -9.44 -6.57
C ASP A 555 26.26 -10.90 -6.22
N GLU A 556 25.23 -11.73 -6.01
CA GLU A 556 25.36 -13.19 -5.85
C GLU A 556 25.55 -13.88 -7.21
N GLN A 557 24.73 -13.55 -8.20
CA GLN A 557 24.88 -14.03 -9.59
C GLN A 557 26.23 -13.61 -10.18
N LYS A 558 26.73 -12.40 -9.88
CA LYS A 558 28.08 -11.97 -10.25
C LYS A 558 29.16 -12.85 -9.62
N LYS A 559 29.07 -13.18 -8.34
CA LYS A 559 30.05 -14.05 -7.66
C LYS A 559 30.08 -15.44 -8.31
N GLN A 560 28.91 -16.05 -8.51
CA GLN A 560 28.79 -17.36 -9.15
C GLN A 560 29.43 -17.37 -10.55
N ALA A 561 29.02 -16.44 -11.43
CA ALA A 561 29.59 -16.34 -12.77
C ALA A 561 31.11 -16.04 -12.78
N LEU A 562 31.60 -15.21 -11.85
CA LEU A 562 33.04 -14.93 -11.73
C LEU A 562 33.85 -16.13 -11.24
N THR A 563 33.31 -16.99 -10.37
CA THR A 563 33.96 -18.25 -9.97
C THR A 563 34.15 -19.17 -11.18
N GLU A 564 33.16 -19.28 -12.06
CA GLU A 564 33.23 -20.14 -13.25
C GLU A 564 34.16 -19.58 -14.33
N ILE A 565 34.07 -18.27 -14.60
CA ILE A 565 35.00 -17.57 -15.49
C ILE A 565 36.45 -17.67 -14.94
N SER A 566 36.65 -17.78 -13.63
CA SER A 566 37.98 -18.04 -13.04
C SER A 566 38.44 -19.49 -13.26
N ALA A 567 37.53 -20.47 -13.11
CA ALA A 567 37.83 -21.90 -13.28
C ALA A 567 38.26 -22.24 -14.72
N ASP A 568 37.58 -21.68 -15.72
CA ASP A 568 37.98 -21.75 -17.14
C ASP A 568 39.42 -21.23 -17.35
N ASN A 569 39.78 -20.13 -16.69
CA ASN A 569 41.10 -19.52 -16.83
C ASN A 569 42.20 -20.23 -16.01
N SER A 570 41.87 -20.94 -14.91
CA SER A 570 42.85 -21.76 -14.18
C SER A 570 43.19 -23.05 -14.92
N ASN A 571 42.22 -23.66 -15.62
CA ASN A 571 42.46 -24.85 -16.43
C ASN A 571 43.23 -24.55 -17.73
N ALA A 572 43.29 -23.28 -18.15
CA ALA A 572 43.98 -22.83 -19.37
C ALA A 572 45.46 -22.43 -19.15
N ARG A 573 46.11 -22.84 -18.05
CA ARG A 573 47.47 -22.38 -17.71
C ARG A 573 48.44 -23.44 -17.18
N VAL A 574 48.14 -24.72 -17.40
CA VAL A 574 49.07 -25.85 -17.25
C VAL A 574 48.94 -26.72 -18.50
N THR A 575 50.00 -27.43 -18.87
CA THR A 575 50.06 -28.37 -20.01
C THR A 575 49.79 -27.74 -21.40
N GLU A 576 50.78 -26.99 -21.89
CA GLU A 576 51.30 -27.35 -23.22
C GLU A 576 51.88 -28.78 -23.13
N SER A 577 51.85 -29.56 -24.23
CA SER A 577 52.33 -30.97 -24.34
C SER A 577 51.42 -32.12 -23.84
N SER A 578 50.10 -32.09 -24.10
CA SER A 578 49.33 -33.35 -24.30
C SER A 578 47.99 -33.18 -25.04
N GLU A 579 47.86 -33.83 -26.21
CA GLU A 579 46.60 -34.14 -26.90
C GLU A 579 46.42 -35.69 -26.97
N PRO A 580 45.26 -36.26 -27.37
CA PRO A 580 43.90 -35.91 -26.93
C PRO A 580 43.07 -37.17 -26.60
N VAL A 581 42.48 -37.28 -25.40
CA VAL A 581 41.68 -38.47 -25.01
C VAL A 581 40.17 -38.35 -25.36
N VAL A 582 39.60 -37.15 -25.29
CA VAL A 582 38.14 -36.95 -25.42
C VAL A 582 37.65 -37.05 -26.87
N ALA A 583 38.36 -36.43 -27.82
CA ALA A 583 37.99 -36.43 -29.25
C ALA A 583 37.90 -37.84 -29.86
N GLN A 584 38.66 -38.79 -29.30
CA GLN A 584 38.71 -40.17 -29.79
C GLN A 584 37.41 -40.94 -29.49
N GLN A 585 36.70 -40.62 -28.40
CA GLN A 585 35.46 -41.31 -28.03
C GLN A 585 34.27 -40.91 -28.92
N ASP A 586 34.18 -39.64 -29.32
CA ASP A 586 33.15 -39.18 -30.27
C ASP A 586 33.39 -39.70 -31.69
N LEU A 587 34.65 -39.71 -32.15
CA LEU A 587 35.01 -40.30 -33.45
C LEU A 587 34.67 -41.80 -33.49
N HIS A 588 35.01 -42.54 -32.43
CA HIS A 588 34.64 -43.95 -32.29
C HIS A 588 33.12 -44.17 -32.31
N LEU A 589 32.33 -43.30 -31.67
CA LEU A 589 30.87 -43.39 -31.71
C LEU A 589 30.30 -43.15 -33.12
N GLN A 590 30.83 -42.16 -33.85
CA GLN A 590 30.44 -41.91 -35.25
C GLN A 590 30.80 -43.09 -36.17
N MET A 591 31.99 -43.67 -36.02
CA MET A 591 32.40 -44.84 -36.81
C MET A 591 31.50 -46.06 -36.54
N ALA A 592 31.09 -46.28 -35.29
CA ALA A 592 30.14 -47.35 -34.95
C ALA A 592 28.75 -47.12 -35.56
N MET A 593 28.26 -45.88 -35.60
CA MET A 593 26.99 -45.53 -36.26
C MET A 593 27.07 -45.72 -37.79
N ALA A 594 28.16 -45.30 -38.42
CA ALA A 594 28.39 -45.47 -39.85
C ALA A 594 28.49 -46.96 -40.24
N LEU A 595 29.18 -47.79 -39.43
CA LEU A 595 29.28 -49.22 -39.71
C LEU A 595 27.93 -49.92 -39.48
N SER A 596 27.15 -49.51 -38.48
CA SER A 596 25.79 -50.00 -38.26
C SER A 596 24.88 -49.72 -39.46
N GLN A 597 24.96 -48.52 -40.07
CA GLN A 597 24.22 -48.21 -41.29
C GLN A 597 24.66 -49.04 -42.50
N GLN A 598 25.97 -49.25 -42.71
CA GLN A 598 26.47 -49.97 -43.89
C GLN A 598 26.40 -51.51 -43.79
N SER A 599 26.47 -52.06 -42.58
CA SER A 599 26.36 -53.51 -42.34
C SER A 599 24.93 -53.99 -42.07
N GLY A 600 24.03 -53.09 -41.66
CA GLY A 600 22.70 -53.44 -41.16
C GLY A 600 22.69 -54.03 -39.75
N MET A 601 23.86 -54.25 -39.13
CA MET A 601 23.96 -54.68 -37.73
C MET A 601 23.52 -53.55 -36.79
N ASN A 602 23.09 -53.91 -35.58
CA ASN A 602 22.85 -52.96 -34.51
C ASN A 602 24.15 -52.30 -34.02
N LEU A 603 24.00 -51.19 -33.29
CA LEU A 603 25.11 -50.32 -32.90
C LEU A 603 26.13 -51.01 -31.99
N GLU A 604 25.69 -51.95 -31.16
CA GLU A 604 26.50 -52.65 -30.17
C GLU A 604 27.46 -53.65 -30.85
N TRP A 605 26.94 -54.50 -31.75
CA TRP A 605 27.76 -55.40 -32.56
C TRP A 605 28.68 -54.66 -33.55
N SER A 606 28.22 -53.53 -34.08
CA SER A 606 29.05 -52.64 -34.92
C SER A 606 30.24 -52.06 -34.14
N ARG A 607 30.01 -51.68 -32.87
CA ARG A 607 31.05 -51.20 -31.96
C ARG A 607 32.04 -52.30 -31.58
N GLU A 608 31.58 -53.52 -31.32
CA GLU A 608 32.45 -54.65 -31.01
C GLU A 608 33.30 -55.06 -32.23
N CYS A 609 32.72 -55.04 -33.43
CA CYS A 609 33.43 -55.30 -34.69
C CYS A 609 34.60 -54.33 -34.89
N LEU A 610 34.34 -53.01 -34.79
CA LEU A 610 35.41 -51.99 -34.85
C LEU A 610 36.47 -52.18 -33.77
N THR A 611 36.05 -52.49 -32.53
CA THR A 611 36.99 -52.69 -31.42
C THR A 611 37.97 -53.83 -31.71
N LYS A 612 37.51 -54.94 -32.33
CA LYS A 612 38.36 -56.09 -32.69
C LYS A 612 39.35 -55.83 -33.83
N VAL A 613 39.12 -54.82 -34.67
CA VAL A 613 40.05 -54.39 -35.75
C VAL A 613 40.73 -53.05 -35.45
N GLN A 614 40.87 -52.69 -34.18
CA GLN A 614 41.53 -51.46 -33.72
C GLN A 614 40.97 -50.18 -34.37
N TRP A 615 39.64 -50.13 -34.51
CA TRP A 615 38.85 -49.00 -35.04
C TRP A 615 39.12 -48.63 -36.51
N ASN A 616 39.81 -49.47 -37.29
CA ASN A 616 39.91 -49.29 -38.73
C ASN A 616 38.57 -49.63 -39.43
N PHE A 617 37.94 -48.63 -40.05
CA PHE A 617 36.61 -48.78 -40.65
C PHE A 617 36.59 -49.75 -41.84
N ASP A 618 37.53 -49.63 -42.77
CA ASP A 618 37.56 -50.44 -43.99
C ASP A 618 37.86 -51.90 -43.69
N MET A 619 38.76 -52.17 -42.72
CA MET A 619 38.99 -53.53 -42.22
C MET A 619 37.76 -54.09 -41.49
N ALA A 620 37.01 -53.27 -40.74
CA ALA A 620 35.77 -53.71 -40.10
C ALA A 620 34.70 -54.09 -41.14
N LEU A 621 34.54 -53.27 -42.18
CA LEU A 621 33.59 -53.51 -43.26
C LEU A 621 33.98 -54.74 -44.10
N ALA A 622 35.27 -54.94 -44.38
CA ALA A 622 35.78 -56.11 -45.09
C ALA A 622 35.66 -57.39 -44.26
N ALA A 623 35.97 -57.34 -42.96
CA ALA A 623 35.78 -58.47 -42.05
C ALA A 623 34.30 -58.84 -41.94
N PHE A 624 33.42 -57.84 -41.76
CA PHE A 624 31.97 -58.06 -41.73
C PHE A 624 31.47 -58.78 -42.99
N LYS A 625 31.81 -58.27 -44.19
CA LYS A 625 31.40 -58.90 -45.46
C LYS A 625 31.86 -60.35 -45.54
N LYS A 626 33.14 -60.62 -45.25
CA LYS A 626 33.69 -61.99 -45.27
C LYS A 626 33.00 -62.93 -44.28
N PHE A 627 32.73 -62.51 -43.05
CA PHE A 627 32.02 -63.34 -42.07
C PHE A 627 30.52 -63.48 -42.38
N HIS A 628 29.91 -62.49 -43.05
CA HIS A 628 28.51 -62.54 -43.47
C HIS A 628 28.32 -63.49 -44.67
N GLU A 629 29.21 -63.44 -45.67
CA GLU A 629 29.26 -64.39 -46.80
C GLU A 629 29.52 -65.84 -46.32
N LEU A 630 30.31 -66.03 -45.27
CA LEU A 630 30.53 -67.32 -44.62
C LEU A 630 29.40 -67.75 -43.66
N GLY A 631 28.36 -66.94 -43.46
CA GLY A 631 27.22 -67.24 -42.58
C GLY A 631 27.55 -67.24 -41.08
N GLN A 632 28.68 -66.64 -40.66
CA GLN A 632 29.21 -66.71 -39.29
C GLN A 632 28.83 -65.51 -38.41
N VAL A 633 28.10 -64.51 -38.92
CA VAL A 633 27.58 -63.39 -38.11
C VAL A 633 26.29 -63.82 -37.39
N PRO A 634 26.19 -63.75 -36.05
CA PRO A 634 25.01 -64.22 -35.31
C PRO A 634 23.73 -63.43 -35.69
N PRO A 635 22.56 -64.08 -35.84
CA PRO A 635 21.30 -63.39 -36.17
C PRO A 635 20.90 -62.26 -35.21
N GLN A 636 21.33 -62.36 -33.95
CA GLN A 636 21.12 -61.35 -32.90
C GLN A 636 21.76 -60.00 -33.27
N ALA A 637 22.84 -59.99 -34.05
CA ALA A 637 23.51 -58.76 -34.48
C ALA A 637 22.61 -57.86 -35.35
N PHE A 638 21.55 -58.41 -35.96
CA PHE A 638 20.63 -57.69 -36.84
C PHE A 638 19.28 -57.36 -36.18
N GLN A 639 19.06 -57.79 -34.94
CA GLN A 639 17.81 -57.52 -34.22
C GLN A 639 17.80 -56.08 -33.69
N LYS A 640 16.69 -55.37 -33.97
CA LYS A 640 16.42 -54.03 -33.42
C LYS A 640 15.62 -54.18 -32.11
N PRO A 641 15.87 -53.35 -31.09
CA PRO A 641 15.08 -53.40 -29.85
C PRO A 641 13.64 -52.99 -30.13
N VAL A 642 12.69 -53.88 -29.84
CA VAL A 642 11.25 -53.63 -29.99
C VAL A 642 10.70 -53.10 -28.66
N THR A 643 10.34 -51.81 -28.62
CA THR A 643 9.60 -51.23 -27.50
C THR A 643 8.13 -51.63 -27.60
N PRO A 644 7.57 -52.42 -26.67
CA PRO A 644 6.21 -52.94 -26.82
C PRO A 644 5.14 -51.88 -26.51
N LEU A 645 4.23 -51.68 -27.46
CA LEU A 645 2.94 -51.03 -27.20
C LEU A 645 2.12 -51.90 -26.25
N LEU A 646 1.94 -51.45 -25.00
CA LEU A 646 1.06 -52.11 -24.02
C LEU A 646 -0.28 -51.37 -23.96
N THR A 647 -1.34 -52.11 -24.28
CA THR A 647 -2.69 -51.59 -24.54
C THR A 647 -3.45 -51.19 -23.27
N ALA A 648 -4.46 -50.33 -23.44
CA ALA A 648 -5.32 -49.88 -22.36
C ALA A 648 -6.16 -51.02 -21.78
N VAL A 649 -5.90 -51.37 -20.51
CA VAL A 649 -6.83 -52.11 -19.61
C VAL A 649 -6.40 -51.99 -18.13
N THR A 650 -5.10 -51.84 -17.86
CA THR A 650 -4.51 -52.09 -16.52
C THR A 650 -4.51 -50.89 -15.55
N VAL A 651 -5.35 -49.86 -15.76
CA VAL A 651 -5.45 -48.70 -14.83
C VAL A 651 -6.58 -48.86 -13.81
N THR A 652 -7.67 -49.56 -14.16
CA THR A 652 -8.88 -49.67 -13.33
C THR A 652 -8.74 -50.58 -12.10
N LYS A 653 -7.72 -51.46 -12.04
CA LYS A 653 -7.46 -52.31 -10.86
C LYS A 653 -6.69 -51.59 -9.74
N THR A 654 -5.77 -50.67 -10.06
CA THR A 654 -4.96 -49.96 -9.06
C THR A 654 -5.79 -48.97 -8.26
N PHE A 655 -6.70 -48.23 -8.93
CA PHE A 655 -7.58 -47.24 -8.29
C PHE A 655 -8.51 -47.87 -7.23
N ARG A 656 -9.02 -49.08 -7.49
CA ARG A 656 -9.88 -49.84 -6.56
C ARG A 656 -9.17 -50.26 -5.27
N ARG A 657 -7.84 -50.45 -5.28
CA ARG A 657 -7.08 -50.90 -4.10
C ARG A 657 -6.87 -49.76 -3.10
N ASN A 658 -6.70 -48.52 -3.57
CA ASN A 658 -6.48 -47.36 -2.70
C ASN A 658 -7.76 -46.92 -1.96
N ILE A 659 -8.93 -47.01 -2.60
CA ILE A 659 -10.24 -46.73 -1.96
C ILE A 659 -10.47 -47.63 -0.72
N HIS A 660 -10.02 -48.89 -0.78
CA HIS A 660 -10.19 -49.84 0.33
C HIS A 660 -9.31 -49.51 1.56
N VAL A 661 -8.16 -48.85 1.36
CA VAL A 661 -7.29 -48.38 2.46
C VAL A 661 -7.88 -47.15 3.15
N ILE A 662 -8.51 -46.25 2.37
CA ILE A 662 -9.21 -45.06 2.91
C ILE A 662 -10.41 -45.50 3.76
N LEU A 663 -11.23 -46.43 3.26
CA LEU A 663 -12.37 -47.00 4.01
C LEU A 663 -11.97 -47.75 5.28
N PHE A 664 -10.72 -48.22 5.39
CA PHE A 664 -10.21 -48.85 6.61
C PHE A 664 -9.98 -47.84 7.75
N HIS A 665 -9.57 -46.60 7.44
CA HIS A 665 -9.36 -45.55 8.45
C HIS A 665 -10.67 -45.01 9.04
N CYS A 666 -11.77 -45.03 8.30
CA CYS A 666 -13.08 -44.59 8.78
C CYS A 666 -13.66 -45.44 9.94
N LYS A 667 -13.08 -46.62 10.25
CA LYS A 667 -13.60 -47.51 11.31
C LYS A 667 -13.33 -47.07 12.75
N LYS A 668 -12.51 -46.04 13.00
CA LYS A 668 -12.17 -45.61 14.38
C LYS A 668 -13.15 -44.62 15.04
N VAL A 669 -14.28 -44.33 14.40
CA VAL A 669 -15.38 -43.49 14.95
C VAL A 669 -16.48 -44.35 15.62
N TYR A 670 -16.44 -45.67 15.45
CA TYR A 670 -17.50 -46.60 15.85
C TYR A 670 -17.52 -47.00 17.34
N HIS A 671 -17.44 -46.05 18.28
CA HIS A 671 -17.67 -46.31 19.72
C HIS A 671 -18.15 -45.09 20.53
N MET A 672 -19.42 -44.68 20.34
CA MET A 672 -20.24 -44.04 21.39
C MET A 672 -21.71 -44.45 21.24
N THR A 673 -22.50 -44.30 22.31
CA THR A 673 -23.68 -45.14 22.57
C THR A 673 -24.99 -44.37 22.75
N THR A 674 -25.96 -44.63 21.87
CA THR A 674 -27.39 -44.73 22.21
C THR A 674 -28.15 -45.42 21.05
N ILE A 675 -29.20 -46.17 21.38
CA ILE A 675 -29.84 -47.10 20.42
C ILE A 675 -30.85 -46.44 19.46
N PRO A 676 -31.63 -45.38 19.82
CA PRO A 676 -32.62 -44.78 18.91
C PRO A 676 -32.03 -44.26 17.59
N LEU A 677 -30.87 -43.58 17.63
CA LEU A 677 -30.22 -43.03 16.43
C LEU A 677 -29.92 -44.11 15.38
N LYS A 678 -29.55 -45.33 15.80
CA LYS A 678 -29.14 -46.41 14.89
C LYS A 678 -30.25 -46.81 13.93
N HIS A 679 -31.51 -46.84 14.39
CA HIS A 679 -32.64 -47.22 13.54
C HIS A 679 -33.05 -46.10 12.57
N LEU A 680 -32.92 -44.83 12.97
CA LEU A 680 -33.28 -43.70 12.12
C LEU A 680 -32.26 -43.48 10.99
N LEU A 681 -30.95 -43.54 11.31
CA LEU A 681 -29.88 -43.45 10.30
C LEU A 681 -29.98 -44.55 9.24
N ILE A 682 -30.16 -45.81 9.63
CA ILE A 682 -30.24 -46.94 8.68
C ILE A 682 -31.48 -46.82 7.77
N LYS A 683 -32.58 -46.23 8.26
CA LYS A 683 -33.80 -46.05 7.48
C LYS A 683 -33.67 -44.95 6.41
N ASN A 684 -32.87 -43.92 6.66
CA ASN A 684 -32.65 -42.82 5.73
C ASN A 684 -31.47 -43.07 4.77
N LEU A 685 -30.40 -43.75 5.21
CA LEU A 685 -29.25 -44.13 4.37
C LEU A 685 -29.60 -45.06 3.19
N ASN A 686 -30.77 -45.70 3.23
CA ASN A 686 -31.25 -46.61 2.18
C ASN A 686 -32.16 -45.93 1.12
N LYS A 687 -32.27 -44.59 1.09
CA LYS A 687 -33.16 -43.89 0.13
C LYS A 687 -32.50 -42.95 -0.86
N GLU A 688 -31.41 -42.26 -0.52
CA GLU A 688 -30.82 -41.23 -1.40
C GLU A 688 -29.29 -41.31 -1.47
N ALA A 689 -28.74 -41.11 -2.68
CA ALA A 689 -27.34 -41.33 -3.00
C ALA A 689 -26.46 -40.06 -2.87
N SER A 690 -26.70 -39.24 -1.84
CA SER A 690 -25.90 -38.05 -1.49
C SER A 690 -25.60 -38.03 0.01
N GLY A 691 -24.48 -38.63 0.40
CA GLY A 691 -24.14 -38.88 1.82
C GLY A 691 -23.75 -37.66 2.66
N VAL A 692 -23.92 -36.44 2.16
CA VAL A 692 -23.44 -35.19 2.79
C VAL A 692 -24.61 -34.29 3.22
N GLU A 693 -25.68 -34.18 2.41
CA GLU A 693 -26.82 -33.30 2.72
C GLU A 693 -27.68 -33.84 3.87
N ALA A 694 -27.80 -35.17 3.97
CA ALA A 694 -28.53 -35.84 5.07
C ALA A 694 -27.96 -35.54 6.48
N LEU A 695 -26.68 -35.17 6.59
CA LEU A 695 -26.06 -34.82 7.87
C LEU A 695 -26.37 -33.37 8.31
N PHE A 696 -26.70 -32.47 7.37
CA PHE A 696 -27.03 -31.08 7.70
C PHE A 696 -28.49 -30.92 8.15
N SER A 697 -29.45 -31.57 7.47
CA SER A 697 -30.88 -31.49 7.87
C SER A 697 -31.08 -31.95 9.32
N THR A 698 -30.54 -33.14 9.67
CA THR A 698 -30.72 -33.74 11.01
C THR A 698 -30.07 -32.94 12.15
N TYR A 699 -29.22 -31.94 11.86
CA TYR A 699 -28.66 -31.04 12.86
C TYR A 699 -29.50 -29.75 13.04
N VAL A 700 -30.17 -29.28 11.99
CA VAL A 700 -31.05 -28.09 12.05
C VAL A 700 -32.36 -28.44 12.78
N ASP A 701 -32.99 -29.57 12.44
CA ASP A 701 -34.23 -30.04 13.07
C ASP A 701 -34.10 -30.27 14.58
N LEU A 702 -32.87 -30.46 15.08
CA LEU A 702 -32.56 -30.68 16.51
C LEU A 702 -32.41 -29.37 17.31
N ILE A 703 -32.22 -28.23 16.63
CA ILE A 703 -32.03 -26.91 17.27
C ILE A 703 -33.36 -26.19 17.45
N GLU A 704 -34.32 -26.36 16.53
CA GLU A 704 -35.64 -25.72 16.64
C GLU A 704 -36.56 -26.37 17.68
N SER A 705 -36.24 -27.59 18.16
CA SER A 705 -37.11 -28.37 19.06
C SER A 705 -36.89 -28.14 20.56
N ASN A 706 -36.04 -27.19 20.99
CA ASN A 706 -35.68 -26.97 22.40
C ASN A 706 -35.79 -25.49 22.85
N ALA A 707 -36.89 -24.83 22.51
CA ALA A 707 -37.30 -23.61 23.20
C ALA A 707 -38.10 -23.94 24.47
N SER A 708 -37.89 -23.20 25.56
CA SER A 708 -38.77 -23.22 26.74
C SER A 708 -39.11 -21.80 27.19
N GLU A 709 -40.40 -21.56 27.43
CA GLU A 709 -41.02 -20.22 27.38
C GLU A 709 -40.95 -19.45 28.73
N SER A 710 -40.15 -19.94 29.67
CA SER A 710 -40.19 -19.53 31.08
C SER A 710 -39.22 -18.42 31.48
N THR A 711 -38.08 -18.25 30.80
CA THR A 711 -37.02 -17.31 31.22
C THR A 711 -37.27 -15.85 30.80
N HIS A 712 -38.33 -15.60 30.03
CA HIS A 712 -38.58 -14.30 29.37
C HIS A 712 -39.48 -13.33 30.17
N ARG A 713 -39.81 -13.60 31.44
CA ARG A 713 -40.78 -12.80 32.22
C ARG A 713 -40.31 -12.24 33.58
N GLU A 714 -39.08 -12.51 34.02
CA GLU A 714 -38.57 -11.97 35.30
C GLU A 714 -37.46 -10.91 35.18
N PHE A 715 -37.03 -10.55 33.96
CA PHE A 715 -36.07 -9.46 33.73
C PHE A 715 -36.68 -8.15 33.17
N GLU A 716 -38.01 -8.05 33.11
CA GLU A 716 -38.73 -6.84 32.66
C GLU A 716 -39.15 -5.87 33.79
N LYS A 717 -38.68 -6.07 35.03
CA LYS A 717 -39.28 -5.42 36.22
C LYS A 717 -38.41 -4.55 37.13
N SER A 718 -37.17 -4.21 36.75
CA SER A 718 -36.35 -3.26 37.52
C SER A 718 -35.38 -2.41 36.68
N ILE A 719 -35.85 -1.83 35.58
CA ILE A 719 -35.13 -0.76 34.85
C ILE A 719 -36.07 0.43 34.63
N MET A 720 -35.96 1.45 35.48
CA MET A 720 -36.08 2.86 35.11
C MET A 720 -35.62 3.74 36.29
N GLU A 721 -34.52 4.47 36.07
CA GLU A 721 -34.07 5.64 36.85
C GLU A 721 -33.68 5.45 38.35
N PRO A 722 -32.89 6.37 38.96
CA PRO A 722 -32.40 7.64 38.42
C PRO A 722 -30.88 7.73 38.21
N TYR A 723 -30.49 8.37 37.09
CA TYR A 723 -29.20 9.08 36.99
C TYR A 723 -29.31 10.40 36.21
N LEU A 724 -30.50 11.02 36.23
CA LEU A 724 -30.79 12.35 35.70
C LEU A 724 -31.42 13.24 36.79
N ASN A 725 -30.63 13.65 37.79
CA ASN A 725 -30.83 14.91 38.52
C ASN A 725 -29.68 15.23 39.49
N THR A 726 -28.56 15.73 38.96
CA THR A 726 -27.62 16.57 39.72
C THR A 726 -26.97 17.52 38.73
N CYS A 727 -27.21 18.82 38.87
CA CYS A 727 -26.99 19.87 37.84
C CYS A 727 -27.85 19.64 36.57
N TYR A 728 -29.01 20.28 36.37
CA TYR A 728 -29.63 21.39 37.12
C TYR A 728 -31.14 21.20 37.24
N GLY A 729 -31.70 21.59 38.38
CA GLY A 729 -33.15 21.62 38.62
C GLY A 729 -33.75 23.02 38.50
N SER A 730 -35.09 23.07 38.56
CA SER A 730 -35.99 24.22 38.34
C SER A 730 -36.20 24.61 36.86
N SER A 731 -37.43 24.69 36.35
CA SER A 731 -38.73 24.27 36.94
C SER A 731 -39.74 23.86 35.86
N SER A 732 -40.83 23.21 36.29
CA SER A 732 -42.05 22.95 35.51
C SER A 732 -42.80 24.28 35.20
N ASP A 733 -43.87 24.35 34.38
CA ASP A 733 -44.92 23.34 34.15
C ASP A 733 -45.64 23.41 32.78
N HIS A 734 -46.55 22.45 32.55
CA HIS A 734 -47.31 22.22 31.31
C HIS A 734 -48.09 23.43 30.75
N ARG A 735 -48.20 23.52 29.40
CA ARG A 735 -49.51 23.45 28.69
C ARG A 735 -49.40 23.29 27.16
N SER A 736 -50.59 23.20 26.56
CA SER A 736 -50.99 22.82 25.19
C SER A 736 -50.44 23.63 24.01
N TYR A 737 -50.81 23.19 22.79
CA TYR A 737 -51.15 23.99 21.58
C TYR A 737 -51.25 25.52 21.81
N ASP A 738 -50.84 26.38 20.88
CA ASP A 738 -51.06 26.28 19.42
C ASP A 738 -50.04 27.09 18.58
N ALA A 739 -50.23 27.17 17.26
CA ALA A 739 -49.35 27.87 16.32
C ALA A 739 -49.80 29.30 15.97
N SER A 740 -48.90 30.30 16.09
CA SER A 740 -49.07 31.59 15.39
C SER A 740 -47.76 32.28 15.01
N THR A 741 -47.60 32.46 13.71
CA THR A 741 -46.77 33.47 13.01
C THR A 741 -46.84 34.87 13.65
N VAL A 742 -45.75 35.68 13.57
CA VAL A 742 -45.74 37.03 12.95
C VAL A 742 -44.34 37.69 12.98
N THR A 743 -44.16 38.64 12.07
CA THR A 743 -42.98 39.29 11.46
C THR A 743 -41.86 39.93 12.30
N PHE A 744 -40.68 39.97 11.68
CA PHE A 744 -39.63 41.00 11.83
C PHE A 744 -40.16 42.46 11.84
N LYS A 745 -39.63 43.30 12.73
CA LYS A 745 -39.13 44.68 12.48
C LYS A 745 -38.62 45.33 13.78
N ASP A 746 -37.41 45.89 13.79
CA ASP A 746 -37.18 47.35 13.62
C ASP A 746 -35.70 47.75 13.84
N ALA A 747 -35.43 49.07 13.78
CA ALA A 747 -34.22 49.75 14.25
C ALA A 747 -32.88 49.47 13.54
N LEU A 748 -32.76 49.96 12.30
CA LEU A 748 -31.49 50.47 11.77
C LEU A 748 -31.30 51.92 12.26
N LYS A 749 -30.13 52.30 12.83
CA LYS A 749 -29.63 53.70 12.83
C LYS A 749 -28.20 53.88 13.41
N ASN A 750 -27.52 54.89 12.85
CA ASN A 750 -26.31 55.60 13.31
C ASN A 750 -24.98 54.79 13.30
N HIS A 751 -23.88 55.24 12.67
CA HIS A 751 -23.12 56.51 12.76
C HIS A 751 -22.43 56.66 14.15
N GLU A 752 -21.12 56.96 14.25
CA GLU A 752 -20.10 57.24 13.22
C GLU A 752 -18.64 56.91 13.68
N SER A 753 -17.67 57.29 12.86
CA SER A 753 -16.23 57.01 12.94
C SER A 753 -15.48 57.45 14.20
N THR A 754 -14.42 56.72 14.54
CA THR A 754 -13.11 57.34 14.88
C THR A 754 -11.97 56.35 14.61
N SER A 755 -10.77 56.87 14.29
CA SER A 755 -9.61 56.08 13.89
C SER A 755 -8.55 55.99 14.99
N SER A 756 -8.21 54.78 15.43
CA SER A 756 -6.91 54.50 16.04
C SER A 756 -6.50 53.05 15.79
N THR A 757 -5.24 52.85 15.41
CA THR A 757 -4.57 51.55 15.52
C THR A 757 -4.01 51.41 16.93
N PRO A 758 -4.29 50.28 17.60
CA PRO A 758 -3.22 49.64 18.37
C PRO A 758 -2.92 48.20 17.90
N THR A 759 -1.71 47.79 18.25
CA THR A 759 -1.16 46.44 18.18
C THR A 759 -1.97 45.38 18.94
N ASN A 760 -1.80 44.11 18.56
CA ASN A 760 -2.28 42.88 19.23
C ASN A 760 -2.55 43.00 20.74
N PRO A 761 -3.78 42.64 21.19
CA PRO A 761 -4.03 42.02 22.48
C PRO A 761 -4.06 40.48 22.38
N ASP A 762 -3.80 39.78 23.48
CA ASP A 762 -3.73 38.32 23.53
C ASP A 762 -5.09 37.61 23.34
N LEU A 763 -5.10 36.57 22.50
CA LEU A 763 -6.25 35.73 22.19
C LEU A 763 -6.53 34.68 23.30
N ASN A 764 -6.92 35.13 24.50
CA ASN A 764 -7.28 34.20 25.59
C ASN A 764 -8.43 34.61 26.55
N THR A 765 -9.21 35.64 26.24
CA THR A 765 -10.53 35.87 26.88
C THR A 765 -11.57 36.36 25.87
N MET A 766 -12.53 35.49 25.54
CA MET A 766 -13.82 35.88 24.95
C MET A 766 -14.90 35.73 26.03
N PRO A 767 -15.80 36.71 26.22
CA PRO A 767 -16.84 36.61 27.25
C PRO A 767 -17.84 35.49 26.91
N THR A 768 -18.31 34.78 27.94
CA THR A 768 -19.21 33.63 27.82
C THR A 768 -20.52 33.93 27.09
N ASN A 769 -21.01 35.17 27.19
CA ASN A 769 -22.24 35.62 26.54
C ASN A 769 -22.21 35.51 25.01
N ASP A 770 -21.07 35.77 24.37
CA ASP A 770 -21.00 35.72 22.90
C ASP A 770 -20.92 34.28 22.36
N ILE A 771 -20.35 33.34 23.12
CA ILE A 771 -20.40 31.90 22.76
C ILE A 771 -21.84 31.42 22.72
N CYS A 772 -22.64 31.73 23.76
CA CYS A 772 -24.05 31.37 23.81
C CYS A 772 -24.84 31.96 22.63
N ARG A 773 -24.57 33.22 22.26
CA ARG A 773 -25.17 33.87 21.09
C ARG A 773 -24.75 33.20 19.77
N VAL A 774 -23.49 32.79 19.60
CA VAL A 774 -23.04 32.07 18.40
C VAL A 774 -23.72 30.70 18.29
N GLN A 775 -23.84 29.95 19.39
CA GLN A 775 -24.55 28.66 19.42
C GLN A 775 -26.04 28.82 19.07
N GLN A 776 -26.73 29.78 19.68
CA GLN A 776 -28.13 30.11 19.38
C GLN A 776 -28.30 30.55 17.92
N ASN A 777 -27.38 31.37 17.40
CA ASN A 777 -27.38 31.77 15.99
C ASN A 777 -27.18 30.57 15.06
N TYR A 778 -26.27 29.62 15.37
CA TYR A 778 -26.10 28.41 14.55
C TYR A 778 -27.40 27.61 14.48
N LYS A 779 -28.02 27.28 15.62
CA LYS A 779 -29.29 26.53 15.62
C LYS A 779 -30.44 27.31 14.93
N ALA A 780 -30.49 28.63 15.08
CA ALA A 780 -31.47 29.47 14.37
C ALA A 780 -31.24 29.55 12.83
N MET A 781 -29.99 29.39 12.37
CA MET A 781 -29.66 29.30 10.93
C MET A 781 -29.92 27.92 10.33
N ARG A 782 -30.01 26.87 11.15
CA ARG A 782 -30.02 25.45 10.75
C ARG A 782 -31.36 24.81 11.10
N THR A 783 -32.33 25.03 10.22
CA THR A 783 -33.76 24.74 10.44
C THR A 783 -34.35 23.95 9.29
N TRP A 784 -35.32 23.07 9.59
CA TRP A 784 -36.14 22.45 8.55
C TRP A 784 -37.12 23.49 7.99
N ARG A 785 -37.09 23.73 6.67
CA ARG A 785 -38.01 24.65 5.98
C ARG A 785 -38.77 23.95 4.87
N LYS A 786 -40.08 24.16 4.87
CA LYS A 786 -41.02 23.65 3.85
C LYS A 786 -40.73 24.27 2.47
N VAL A 787 -40.85 23.44 1.43
CA VAL A 787 -40.56 23.78 0.04
C VAL A 787 -41.87 23.74 -0.77
N GLY A 788 -42.12 24.77 -1.59
CA GLY A 788 -43.35 24.91 -2.37
C GLY A 788 -44.52 25.57 -1.61
N ARG A 789 -45.69 25.63 -2.25
CA ARG A 789 -46.95 26.00 -1.60
C ARG A 789 -47.53 24.76 -0.93
N GLY A 790 -47.74 24.83 0.39
CA GLY A 790 -48.13 23.67 1.19
C GLY A 790 -49.42 23.02 0.70
N ARG A 791 -49.32 21.74 0.32
CA ARG A 791 -50.45 20.80 0.40
C ARG A 791 -50.53 20.30 1.84
N ASN A 792 -51.72 19.88 2.27
CA ASN A 792 -51.94 19.37 3.62
C ASN A 792 -51.03 18.16 3.92
N LEU A 793 -50.78 17.90 5.22
CA LEU A 793 -50.06 16.71 5.67
C LEU A 793 -50.64 15.46 4.98
N PRO A 794 -49.82 14.63 4.33
CA PRO A 794 -50.31 13.52 3.53
C PRO A 794 -50.95 12.46 4.42
N ASN A 795 -52.06 11.87 3.96
CA ASN A 795 -52.64 10.69 4.60
C ASN A 795 -51.57 9.57 4.64
N SER A 796 -51.25 9.11 5.85
CA SER A 796 -50.24 8.09 6.17
C SER A 796 -50.59 6.69 5.65
N GLU A 797 -51.87 6.39 5.39
CA GLU A 797 -52.29 5.16 4.71
C GLU A 797 -51.68 5.06 3.31
N LYS A 798 -51.58 6.20 2.62
CA LYS A 798 -51.23 6.27 1.18
C LYS A 798 -49.81 6.77 0.93
N ASN A 799 -49.10 7.22 1.96
CA ASN A 799 -47.81 7.89 1.85
C ASN A 799 -46.90 7.53 3.02
N CYS A 800 -45.60 7.42 2.76
CA CYS A 800 -44.55 7.44 3.79
C CYS A 800 -43.77 8.76 3.68
N VAL A 801 -43.38 9.31 4.83
CA VAL A 801 -42.44 10.42 4.91
C VAL A 801 -41.04 9.84 5.08
N ILE A 802 -40.09 10.27 4.24
CA ILE A 802 -38.69 9.84 4.30
C ILE A 802 -37.85 11.09 4.53
N ARG A 803 -37.17 11.16 5.67
CA ARG A 803 -36.22 12.21 6.01
C ARG A 803 -34.80 11.66 5.84
N LEU A 804 -34.02 12.29 4.97
CA LEU A 804 -32.62 11.97 4.70
C LEU A 804 -31.73 13.10 5.20
N PHE A 805 -30.60 12.74 5.79
CA PHE A 805 -29.55 13.65 6.26
C PHE A 805 -28.20 13.16 5.71
N SER A 806 -27.36 14.06 5.20
CA SER A 806 -26.03 13.71 4.66
C SER A 806 -24.97 14.65 5.20
N TYR A 807 -23.83 14.11 5.62
CA TYR A 807 -22.79 14.90 6.29
C TYR A 807 -21.39 14.29 6.11
N ASN A 808 -20.45 15.05 5.52
CA ASN A 808 -19.03 14.78 5.69
C ASN A 808 -18.61 15.13 7.13
N ILE A 809 -18.09 14.15 7.88
CA ILE A 809 -17.80 14.28 9.32
C ILE A 809 -16.31 14.48 9.65
N LEU A 810 -15.45 14.60 8.63
CA LEU A 810 -14.00 14.78 8.70
C LEU A 810 -13.26 13.70 9.52
N ALA A 811 -12.58 12.79 8.83
CA ALA A 811 -11.82 11.72 9.49
C ALA A 811 -10.69 12.31 10.35
N GLN A 812 -10.51 11.79 11.57
CA GLN A 812 -9.53 12.31 12.51
C GLN A 812 -8.09 12.23 11.97
N TYR A 813 -7.74 11.14 11.28
CA TYR A 813 -6.42 10.98 10.68
C TYR A 813 -6.21 11.92 9.48
N LEU A 814 -7.25 12.29 8.74
CA LEU A 814 -7.16 13.28 7.66
C LEU A 814 -6.91 14.67 8.27
N LEU A 815 -7.66 15.05 9.30
CA LEU A 815 -7.42 16.27 10.08
C LEU A 815 -5.95 16.35 10.56
N GLU A 816 -5.43 15.28 11.17
CA GLU A 816 -4.05 15.21 11.67
C GLU A 816 -2.99 15.31 10.55
N MET A 817 -3.16 14.55 9.47
CA MET A 817 -2.29 14.58 8.29
C MET A 817 -2.31 15.94 7.58
N HIS A 818 -3.44 16.65 7.62
CA HIS A 818 -3.65 17.97 7.02
C HIS A 818 -3.73 19.10 8.06
N SER A 819 -3.12 18.89 9.23
CA SER A 819 -3.07 19.84 10.35
C SER A 819 -2.54 21.24 9.99
N TYR A 820 -1.87 21.40 8.83
CA TYR A 820 -1.49 22.70 8.30
C TYR A 820 -2.67 23.58 7.83
N LEU A 821 -3.83 22.98 7.51
CA LEU A 821 -5.09 23.69 7.21
C LEU A 821 -5.73 24.24 8.50
N TYR A 822 -5.66 23.48 9.59
CA TYR A 822 -6.33 23.76 10.86
C TYR A 822 -5.44 24.54 11.86
N LYS A 823 -4.38 25.21 11.40
CA LYS A 823 -3.42 25.98 12.22
C LYS A 823 -4.05 27.12 13.02
N HIS A 824 -5.16 27.67 12.54
CA HIS A 824 -5.84 28.81 13.14
C HIS A 824 -7.07 28.40 13.96
N HIS A 825 -7.30 27.10 14.12
CA HIS A 825 -8.42 26.53 14.86
C HIS A 825 -8.00 26.22 16.31
N ASN A 826 -8.98 26.20 17.22
CA ASN A 826 -8.73 25.79 18.59
C ASN A 826 -8.43 24.28 18.63
N GLN A 827 -7.21 23.89 18.98
CA GLN A 827 -6.80 22.48 18.88
C GLN A 827 -7.69 21.54 19.72
N ARG A 828 -8.24 22.01 20.86
CA ARG A 828 -9.18 21.22 21.69
C ARG A 828 -10.52 20.90 21.00
N THR A 829 -10.90 21.64 19.95
CA THR A 829 -12.10 21.37 19.15
C THR A 829 -11.81 20.56 17.89
N LEU A 830 -10.54 20.23 17.64
CA LEU A 830 -10.14 19.31 16.57
C LEU A 830 -10.12 17.86 17.06
N GLU A 831 -9.89 17.64 18.36
CA GLU A 831 -9.90 16.33 19.02
C GLU A 831 -11.21 15.55 18.77
N TRP A 832 -11.08 14.28 18.40
CA TRP A 832 -12.22 13.42 18.07
C TRP A 832 -13.28 13.36 19.18
N GLU A 833 -12.87 13.23 20.45
CA GLU A 833 -13.80 13.17 21.59
C GLU A 833 -14.53 14.49 21.89
N THR A 834 -14.12 15.60 21.27
CA THR A 834 -14.90 16.84 21.23
C THR A 834 -15.85 16.81 20.03
N ARG A 835 -15.32 16.55 18.82
CA ARG A 835 -16.09 16.59 17.57
C ARG A 835 -17.22 15.57 17.53
N LYS A 836 -16.95 14.31 17.92
CA LYS A 836 -17.91 13.19 18.01
C LYS A 836 -19.19 13.55 18.74
N LYS A 837 -19.11 14.30 19.84
CA LYS A 837 -20.29 14.69 20.63
C LYS A 837 -21.20 15.66 19.88
N LEU A 838 -20.60 16.67 19.23
CA LEU A 838 -21.31 17.62 18.38
C LEU A 838 -21.93 16.93 17.14
N LEU A 839 -21.17 16.03 16.51
CA LEU A 839 -21.62 15.25 15.35
C LEU A 839 -22.82 14.35 15.69
N VAL A 840 -22.72 13.54 16.76
CA VAL A 840 -23.82 12.68 17.23
C VAL A 840 -25.04 13.51 17.60
N GLN A 841 -24.85 14.67 18.25
CA GLN A 841 -25.95 15.57 18.59
C GLN A 841 -26.67 16.12 17.34
N GLU A 842 -25.95 16.67 16.34
CA GLU A 842 -26.60 17.22 15.13
C GLU A 842 -27.34 16.12 14.33
N ILE A 843 -26.76 14.91 14.24
CA ILE A 843 -27.37 13.77 13.54
C ILE A 843 -28.65 13.29 14.24
N LEU A 844 -28.68 13.21 15.58
CA LEU A 844 -29.86 12.81 16.33
C LEU A 844 -30.94 13.90 16.34
N GLU A 845 -30.56 15.19 16.51
CA GLU A 845 -31.49 16.33 16.42
C GLU A 845 -32.14 16.46 15.04
N ALA A 846 -31.49 15.98 13.96
CA ALA A 846 -32.06 15.95 12.62
C ALA A 846 -33.23 14.95 12.43
N GLN A 847 -33.37 13.95 13.31
CA GLN A 847 -34.43 12.94 13.29
C GLN A 847 -34.64 12.26 11.91
N ALA A 848 -33.56 11.94 11.21
CA ALA A 848 -33.60 11.46 9.84
C ALA A 848 -33.77 9.94 9.74
N THR A 849 -34.79 9.47 9.03
CA THR A 849 -35.04 8.03 8.78
C THR A 849 -33.90 7.31 8.05
N VAL A 850 -33.07 8.05 7.30
CA VAL A 850 -31.84 7.56 6.63
C VAL A 850 -30.75 8.63 6.76
N ILE A 851 -29.52 8.19 7.05
CA ILE A 851 -28.37 9.05 7.33
C ILE A 851 -27.19 8.58 6.46
N CYS A 852 -26.54 9.51 5.76
CA CYS A 852 -25.42 9.24 4.84
C CYS A 852 -24.17 10.01 5.27
N LEU A 853 -23.20 9.35 5.88
CA LEU A 853 -21.99 9.99 6.38
C LEU A 853 -20.78 9.72 5.47
N GLN A 854 -19.99 10.76 5.23
CA GLN A 854 -18.73 10.71 4.49
C GLN A 854 -17.55 10.89 5.47
N GLU A 855 -16.40 10.27 5.17
CA GLU A 855 -15.19 10.28 6.00
C GLU A 855 -15.32 9.64 7.40
N MET A 856 -16.16 8.61 7.55
CA MET A 856 -16.21 7.83 8.78
C MET A 856 -14.96 6.95 8.93
N GLN A 857 -14.15 7.22 9.95
CA GLN A 857 -12.93 6.46 10.26
C GLN A 857 -13.24 5.08 10.87
N GLU A 858 -12.57 4.05 10.36
CA GLU A 858 -12.81 2.62 10.66
C GLU A 858 -12.68 2.26 12.14
N ASP A 859 -11.62 2.70 12.81
CA ASP A 859 -11.35 2.41 14.23
C ASP A 859 -12.30 3.14 15.19
N HIS A 860 -12.88 4.26 14.76
CA HIS A 860 -13.89 5.02 15.52
C HIS A 860 -15.33 4.46 15.35
N LEU A 861 -15.59 3.69 14.29
CA LEU A 861 -16.92 3.25 13.84
C LEU A 861 -17.75 2.57 14.95
N ASN A 862 -17.17 1.58 15.61
CA ASN A 862 -17.88 0.77 16.62
C ASN A 862 -18.40 1.59 17.81
N GLU A 863 -17.68 2.66 18.15
CA GLU A 863 -18.00 3.50 19.30
C GLU A 863 -18.94 4.66 18.91
N PHE A 864 -18.78 5.19 17.69
CA PHE A 864 -19.71 6.15 17.09
C PHE A 864 -21.12 5.57 16.89
N LEU A 865 -21.22 4.28 16.56
CA LEU A 865 -22.50 3.59 16.31
C LEU A 865 -23.37 3.31 17.54
N LYS A 866 -22.82 3.35 18.76
CA LYS A 866 -23.54 3.00 20.01
C LYS A 866 -24.91 3.70 20.15
N PRO A 867 -24.99 5.06 20.19
CA PRO A 867 -26.27 5.76 20.37
C PRO A 867 -27.26 5.50 19.22
N PHE A 868 -26.78 5.25 18.00
CA PHE A 868 -27.66 4.99 16.86
C PHE A 868 -28.31 3.58 16.93
N LYS A 869 -27.65 2.59 17.52
CA LYS A 869 -28.24 1.26 17.75
C LYS A 869 -29.44 1.33 18.72
N GLU A 870 -29.32 2.11 19.79
CA GLU A 870 -30.40 2.39 20.74
C GLU A 870 -31.61 3.05 20.06
N HIS A 871 -31.35 3.92 19.07
CA HIS A 871 -32.36 4.58 18.25
C HIS A 871 -32.84 3.75 17.02
N LYS A 872 -32.62 2.43 17.04
CA LYS A 872 -33.05 1.46 16.01
C LYS A 872 -32.48 1.71 14.60
N TYR A 873 -31.27 2.24 14.49
CA TYR A 873 -30.57 2.32 13.19
C TYR A 873 -29.80 1.03 12.90
N ASN A 874 -30.12 0.39 11.78
CA ASN A 874 -29.20 -0.50 11.08
C ASN A 874 -28.20 0.34 10.26
N HIS A 875 -27.09 -0.27 9.85
CA HIS A 875 -26.03 0.44 9.11
C HIS A 875 -25.32 -0.46 8.10
N LEU A 876 -24.65 0.18 7.14
CA LEU A 876 -23.68 -0.39 6.22
C LEU A 876 -22.45 0.54 6.18
N TYR A 877 -21.26 -0.05 6.17
CA TYR A 877 -20.00 0.68 6.08
C TYR A 877 -19.15 0.14 4.91
N LYS A 878 -18.62 1.04 4.07
CA LYS A 878 -17.59 0.72 3.09
C LYS A 878 -16.43 1.69 3.27
N LYS A 879 -15.34 1.15 3.80
CA LYS A 879 -14.02 1.74 3.79
C LYS A 879 -13.57 2.02 2.35
N ARG A 880 -12.78 3.07 2.15
CA ARG A 880 -12.09 3.33 0.88
C ARG A 880 -11.04 2.25 0.59
N THR A 881 -10.69 2.08 -0.68
CA THR A 881 -9.71 1.09 -1.14
C THR A 881 -8.28 1.43 -0.68
N ASN A 882 -7.37 0.45 -0.83
CA ASN A 882 -5.96 0.56 -0.46
C ASN A 882 -5.73 0.88 1.04
N ASP A 883 -4.91 1.88 1.36
CA ASP A 883 -4.35 2.12 2.70
C ASP A 883 -5.09 3.20 3.51
N LYS A 884 -6.21 3.69 2.98
CA LYS A 884 -7.06 4.70 3.61
C LYS A 884 -7.70 4.15 4.90
N LYS A 885 -8.05 5.02 5.84
CA LYS A 885 -8.74 4.62 7.10
C LYS A 885 -10.18 5.11 7.19
N ASP A 886 -10.59 5.96 6.26
CA ASP A 886 -11.93 6.52 6.17
C ASP A 886 -12.80 5.75 5.18
N GLY A 887 -14.10 5.99 5.25
CA GLY A 887 -15.10 5.34 4.43
C GLY A 887 -16.44 6.06 4.48
N LEU A 888 -17.44 5.42 3.89
CA LEU A 888 -18.82 5.85 3.93
C LEU A 888 -19.60 5.01 4.94
N LEU A 889 -20.48 5.66 5.69
CA LEU A 889 -21.40 5.03 6.63
C LEU A 889 -22.83 5.44 6.28
N LEU A 890 -23.63 4.49 5.79
CA LEU A 890 -25.07 4.69 5.56
C LEU A 890 -25.84 4.00 6.69
N MET A 891 -26.73 4.74 7.36
CA MET A 891 -27.59 4.23 8.43
C MET A 891 -29.07 4.41 8.04
N TYR A 892 -29.93 3.46 8.43
CA TYR A 892 -31.37 3.51 8.15
C TYR A 892 -32.17 2.94 9.32
N ARG A 893 -33.36 3.49 9.57
CA ARG A 893 -34.26 3.01 10.63
C ARG A 893 -34.82 1.63 10.32
N SER A 894 -34.45 0.64 11.13
CA SER A 894 -34.87 -0.76 10.98
C SER A 894 -36.31 -1.04 11.40
N ASP A 895 -36.99 -0.05 11.99
CA ASP A 895 -38.44 -0.08 12.25
C ASP A 895 -39.28 0.60 11.15
N VAL A 896 -38.64 1.25 10.16
CA VAL A 896 -39.31 1.85 8.99
C VAL A 896 -39.05 1.03 7.72
N PHE A 897 -37.83 0.51 7.57
CA PHE A 897 -37.37 -0.17 6.36
C PHE A 897 -36.84 -1.59 6.62
N ASP A 898 -37.01 -2.46 5.62
CA ASP A 898 -36.17 -3.64 5.41
C ASP A 898 -35.20 -3.41 4.24
N LEU A 899 -34.04 -4.08 4.28
CA LEU A 899 -33.00 -4.01 3.27
C LEU A 899 -33.19 -5.13 2.23
N VAL A 900 -33.49 -4.76 0.98
CA VAL A 900 -33.80 -5.68 -0.12
C VAL A 900 -32.54 -6.08 -0.90
N GLU A 901 -31.63 -5.12 -1.05
CA GLU A 901 -30.36 -5.23 -1.78
C GLU A 901 -29.44 -4.06 -1.38
N TYR A 902 -28.13 -4.25 -1.46
CA TYR A 902 -27.17 -3.15 -1.38
C TYR A 902 -25.97 -3.45 -2.28
N GLU A 903 -25.20 -2.43 -2.60
CA GLU A 903 -23.94 -2.56 -3.32
C GLU A 903 -22.87 -1.61 -2.78
N ASN A 904 -21.62 -2.10 -2.79
CA ASN A 904 -20.43 -1.30 -2.49
C ASN A 904 -19.71 -1.01 -3.81
N VAL A 905 -19.80 0.23 -4.27
CA VAL A 905 -19.22 0.66 -5.55
C VAL A 905 -17.79 1.15 -5.31
N GLU A 906 -16.81 0.49 -5.92
CA GLU A 906 -15.42 0.94 -5.94
C GLU A 906 -15.12 1.64 -7.25
N PHE A 907 -14.64 2.88 -7.19
CA PHE A 907 -14.20 3.59 -8.40
C PHE A 907 -12.74 3.30 -8.77
N PHE A 908 -11.98 2.63 -7.89
CA PHE A 908 -10.60 2.25 -8.17
C PHE A 908 -10.54 1.13 -9.24
N GLN A 909 -9.82 1.36 -10.33
CA GLN A 909 -9.62 0.40 -11.42
C GLN A 909 -8.15 0.43 -11.84
N SER A 910 -7.37 -0.60 -11.48
CA SER A 910 -5.90 -0.64 -11.63
C SER A 910 -5.41 -0.37 -13.06
N ASP A 911 -6.17 -0.87 -14.04
CA ASP A 911 -5.79 -0.90 -15.46
C ASP A 911 -6.30 0.35 -16.22
N VAL A 912 -6.91 1.31 -15.51
CA VAL A 912 -7.58 2.48 -16.07
C VAL A 912 -7.06 3.77 -15.43
N GLU A 913 -6.15 4.44 -16.14
CA GLU A 913 -5.40 5.63 -15.68
C GLU A 913 -6.26 6.78 -15.11
N ILE A 914 -7.51 6.94 -15.56
CA ILE A 914 -8.44 7.98 -15.10
C ILE A 914 -9.30 7.55 -13.88
N LEU A 915 -9.20 6.29 -13.47
CA LEU A 915 -9.95 5.68 -12.36
C LEU A 915 -9.01 5.07 -11.30
N ASN A 916 -7.78 5.53 -11.21
CA ASN A 916 -6.80 5.11 -10.20
C ASN A 916 -6.93 5.91 -8.89
N ARG A 917 -8.15 6.01 -8.33
CA ARG A 917 -8.45 6.83 -7.14
C ARG A 917 -9.30 6.07 -6.13
N ASP A 918 -8.96 6.21 -4.84
CA ASP A 918 -9.56 5.47 -3.73
C ASP A 918 -10.94 6.00 -3.29
N ASN A 919 -11.79 6.41 -4.23
CA ASN A 919 -13.14 6.85 -3.95
C ASN A 919 -14.11 5.65 -4.02
N VAL A 920 -15.16 5.68 -3.20
CA VAL A 920 -16.19 4.63 -3.13
C VAL A 920 -17.58 5.24 -3.02
N ALA A 921 -18.62 4.44 -3.25
CA ALA A 921 -20.01 4.75 -2.95
C ALA A 921 -20.73 3.54 -2.33
N ILE A 922 -21.82 3.79 -1.61
CA ILE A 922 -22.76 2.76 -1.13
C ILE A 922 -24.12 3.04 -1.77
N ILE A 923 -24.76 2.00 -2.31
CA ILE A 923 -26.14 2.04 -2.79
C ILE A 923 -26.97 1.06 -1.97
N VAL A 924 -28.16 1.45 -1.53
CA VAL A 924 -29.14 0.56 -0.86
C VAL A 924 -30.49 0.60 -1.57
N LYS A 925 -31.18 -0.54 -1.56
CA LYS A 925 -32.57 -0.70 -1.96
C LYS A 925 -33.39 -1.08 -0.72
N LEU A 926 -34.27 -0.18 -0.30
CA LEU A 926 -35.07 -0.31 0.92
C LEU A 926 -36.54 -0.51 0.57
N SER A 927 -37.22 -1.44 1.26
CA SER A 927 -38.68 -1.62 1.23
C SER A 927 -39.31 -1.08 2.51
N LEU A 928 -40.49 -0.45 2.43
CA LEU A 928 -41.25 -0.06 3.62
C LEU A 928 -41.82 -1.29 4.34
N LYS A 929 -41.73 -1.33 5.67
CA LYS A 929 -42.28 -2.46 6.45
C LYS A 929 -43.79 -2.61 6.35
N ASP A 930 -44.51 -1.49 6.27
CA ASP A 930 -45.97 -1.49 6.11
C ASP A 930 -46.46 -1.67 4.66
N SER A 931 -45.55 -1.58 3.68
CA SER A 931 -45.81 -1.78 2.26
C SER A 931 -44.54 -2.29 1.55
N PRO A 932 -44.21 -3.59 1.63
CA PRO A 932 -42.96 -4.14 1.08
C PRO A 932 -42.79 -3.97 -0.44
N GLU A 933 -43.92 -3.84 -1.14
CA GLU A 933 -44.03 -3.45 -2.54
C GLU A 933 -43.51 -2.03 -2.83
N THR A 934 -43.55 -1.15 -1.83
CA THR A 934 -43.07 0.24 -1.93
C THR A 934 -41.57 0.26 -1.61
N GLN A 935 -40.77 0.40 -2.67
CA GLN A 935 -39.31 0.32 -2.61
C GLN A 935 -38.65 1.56 -3.20
N ILE A 936 -37.59 2.03 -2.53
CA ILE A 936 -36.77 3.20 -2.88
C ILE A 936 -35.29 2.82 -2.93
N VAL A 937 -34.54 3.45 -3.82
CA VAL A 937 -33.07 3.35 -3.86
C VAL A 937 -32.45 4.61 -3.27
N ILE A 938 -31.47 4.45 -2.38
CA ILE A 938 -30.74 5.55 -1.76
C ILE A 938 -29.24 5.29 -1.92
N ALA A 939 -28.47 6.31 -2.25
CA ALA A 939 -27.02 6.20 -2.41
C ALA A 939 -26.25 7.32 -1.70
N THR A 940 -25.04 7.00 -1.26
CA THR A 940 -24.04 7.95 -0.73
C THR A 940 -22.71 7.77 -1.45
N THR A 941 -22.01 8.86 -1.72
CA THR A 941 -20.67 8.86 -2.35
C THR A 941 -19.74 9.88 -1.69
N HIS A 942 -18.43 9.71 -1.87
CA HIS A 942 -17.45 10.79 -1.73
C HIS A 942 -16.55 10.77 -2.99
N LEU A 943 -16.74 11.72 -3.90
CA LEU A 943 -15.99 11.85 -5.15
C LEU A 943 -14.66 12.59 -4.97
N LEU A 944 -13.75 12.46 -5.96
CA LEU A 944 -12.41 13.06 -5.93
C LEU A 944 -12.43 14.57 -5.59
N TYR A 945 -11.68 14.96 -4.56
CA TYR A 945 -11.49 16.35 -4.13
C TYR A 945 -10.87 17.26 -5.21
N ASN A 946 -9.78 16.83 -5.86
CA ASN A 946 -8.93 17.67 -6.71
C ASN A 946 -9.73 18.53 -7.71
N PRO A 947 -9.81 19.86 -7.53
CA PRO A 947 -10.69 20.73 -8.31
C PRO A 947 -10.29 20.88 -9.78
N LYS A 948 -9.12 20.38 -10.19
CA LYS A 948 -8.65 20.39 -11.59
C LYS A 948 -9.12 19.19 -12.40
N ARG A 949 -9.77 18.19 -11.78
CA ARG A 949 -10.05 16.86 -12.35
C ARG A 949 -11.55 16.49 -12.35
N ASP A 950 -12.37 17.36 -12.93
CA ASP A 950 -13.78 17.03 -13.21
C ASP A 950 -13.93 15.87 -14.21
N ASP A 951 -12.93 15.62 -15.05
CA ASP A 951 -12.85 14.43 -15.89
C ASP A 951 -12.86 13.12 -15.08
N ILE A 952 -12.14 13.04 -13.95
CA ILE A 952 -12.22 11.89 -13.04
C ILE A 952 -13.58 11.84 -12.36
N ARG A 953 -14.08 12.96 -11.83
CA ARG A 953 -15.41 13.01 -11.19
C ARG A 953 -16.52 12.57 -12.15
N LEU A 954 -16.40 12.87 -13.44
CA LEU A 954 -17.31 12.39 -14.49
C LEU A 954 -17.21 10.87 -14.69
N CYS A 955 -16.01 10.28 -14.67
CA CYS A 955 -15.82 8.82 -14.73
C CYS A 955 -16.45 8.11 -13.52
N GLN A 956 -16.20 8.62 -12.32
CA GLN A 956 -16.75 8.09 -11.07
C GLN A 956 -18.28 8.17 -11.09
N THR A 957 -18.83 9.30 -11.56
CA THR A 957 -20.27 9.49 -11.74
C THR A 957 -20.86 8.54 -12.80
N GLN A 958 -20.16 8.27 -13.90
CA GLN A 958 -20.62 7.30 -14.93
C GLN A 958 -20.79 5.89 -14.35
N ILE A 959 -19.84 5.43 -13.52
CA ILE A 959 -19.92 4.12 -12.85
C ILE A 959 -21.03 4.12 -11.79
N LEU A 960 -21.10 5.15 -10.95
CA LEU A 960 -22.13 5.29 -9.91
C LEU A 960 -23.54 5.24 -10.49
N ILE A 961 -23.75 5.90 -11.63
CA ILE A 961 -25.05 5.93 -12.31
C ILE A 961 -25.37 4.61 -13.01
N ALA A 962 -24.37 3.86 -13.48
CA ALA A 962 -24.58 2.52 -14.03
C ALA A 962 -24.99 1.50 -12.96
N GLU A 963 -24.40 1.56 -11.76
CA GLU A 963 -24.81 0.73 -10.62
C GLU A 963 -26.19 1.14 -10.07
N LEU A 964 -26.50 2.45 -10.03
CA LEU A 964 -27.85 2.93 -9.73
C LEU A 964 -28.88 2.41 -10.75
N GLU A 965 -28.54 2.36 -12.04
CA GLU A 965 -29.42 1.78 -13.07
C GLU A 965 -29.62 0.28 -12.87
N ARG A 966 -28.56 -0.45 -12.50
CA ARG A 966 -28.65 -1.88 -12.20
C ARG A 966 -29.68 -2.15 -11.09
N ILE A 967 -29.56 -1.44 -9.97
CA ILE A 967 -30.31 -1.70 -8.72
C ILE A 967 -31.73 -1.10 -8.75
N ALA A 968 -31.89 0.08 -9.36
CA ALA A 968 -33.17 0.77 -9.44
C ALA A 968 -34.10 0.25 -10.54
N PHE A 969 -33.62 -0.56 -11.50
CA PHE A 969 -34.47 -1.09 -12.57
C PHE A 969 -35.64 -1.94 -12.03
N ILE A 970 -36.84 -1.73 -12.57
CA ILE A 970 -38.03 -2.54 -12.34
C ILE A 970 -38.31 -3.43 -13.55
N LYS A 971 -38.67 -2.81 -14.69
CA LYS A 971 -39.00 -3.51 -15.94
C LYS A 971 -38.96 -2.59 -17.16
N ASN A 972 -38.81 -3.20 -18.33
CA ASN A 972 -39.05 -2.53 -19.61
C ASN A 972 -40.56 -2.36 -19.86
N THR A 973 -40.93 -1.28 -20.55
CA THR A 973 -42.30 -0.99 -21.00
C THR A 973 -42.27 -0.41 -22.41
N SER A 974 -43.44 -0.29 -23.06
CA SER A 974 -43.57 0.37 -24.36
C SER A 974 -43.19 1.87 -24.38
N ARG A 975 -42.97 2.47 -23.20
CA ARG A 975 -42.46 3.86 -23.04
C ARG A 975 -40.98 3.90 -22.60
N GLY A 976 -40.29 2.77 -22.60
CA GLY A 976 -38.92 2.62 -22.10
C GLY A 976 -38.83 1.93 -20.73
N PRO A 977 -37.61 1.86 -20.15
CA PRO A 977 -37.40 1.24 -18.83
C PRO A 977 -38.03 2.06 -17.70
N THR A 978 -38.46 1.36 -16.66
CA THR A 978 -39.05 1.93 -15.44
C THR A 978 -38.17 1.60 -14.23
N TYR A 979 -38.09 2.55 -13.29
CA TYR A 979 -37.17 2.50 -12.15
C TYR A 979 -37.90 2.79 -10.84
N HIS A 980 -37.35 2.27 -9.75
CA HIS A 980 -37.67 2.73 -8.40
C HIS A 980 -37.26 4.20 -8.23
N PRO A 981 -37.94 4.97 -7.36
CA PRO A 981 -37.49 6.31 -7.00
C PRO A 981 -36.10 6.28 -6.38
N ILE A 982 -35.30 7.32 -6.63
CA ILE A 982 -33.88 7.39 -6.25
C ILE A 982 -33.60 8.67 -5.48
N ILE A 983 -32.86 8.56 -4.38
CA ILE A 983 -32.19 9.69 -3.71
C ILE A 983 -30.68 9.43 -3.70
N LEU A 984 -29.91 10.38 -4.21
CA LEU A 984 -28.45 10.29 -4.33
C LEU A 984 -27.83 11.45 -3.55
N ALA A 985 -27.03 11.15 -2.53
CA ALA A 985 -26.48 12.14 -1.60
C ALA A 985 -24.95 11.99 -1.40
N GLY A 986 -24.36 12.93 -0.67
CA GLY A 986 -22.97 12.89 -0.23
C GLY A 986 -22.13 14.08 -0.71
N ASP A 987 -20.82 13.93 -0.61
CA ASP A 987 -19.85 14.94 -1.06
C ASP A 987 -19.41 14.63 -2.49
N PHE A 988 -19.72 15.54 -3.41
CA PHE A 988 -19.38 15.40 -4.82
C PHE A 988 -18.10 16.17 -5.18
N ASN A 989 -17.59 17.04 -4.31
CA ASN A 989 -16.53 18.00 -4.62
C ASN A 989 -16.79 18.83 -5.90
N LEU A 990 -18.07 19.05 -6.22
CA LEU A 990 -18.54 19.78 -7.41
C LEU A 990 -19.04 21.18 -7.03
N GLN A 991 -18.69 22.20 -7.81
CA GLN A 991 -19.37 23.50 -7.73
C GLN A 991 -20.73 23.46 -8.45
N PRO A 992 -21.73 24.26 -8.02
CA PRO A 992 -23.03 24.32 -8.67
C PRO A 992 -22.92 24.69 -10.17
N LYS A 993 -23.68 24.01 -11.03
CA LYS A 993 -23.70 24.23 -12.49
C LYS A 993 -22.38 23.88 -13.22
N SER A 994 -21.43 23.22 -12.55
CA SER A 994 -20.25 22.58 -13.16
C SER A 994 -20.62 21.49 -14.18
N GLY A 995 -19.65 20.99 -14.95
CA GLY A 995 -19.91 19.99 -16.00
C GLY A 995 -20.56 18.70 -15.48
N VAL A 996 -20.05 18.14 -14.38
CA VAL A 996 -20.61 16.91 -13.78
C VAL A 996 -21.94 17.19 -13.07
N TYR A 997 -22.11 18.37 -12.45
CA TYR A 997 -23.42 18.78 -11.90
C TYR A 997 -24.49 18.80 -13.00
N LYS A 998 -24.16 19.40 -14.15
CA LYS A 998 -25.05 19.44 -15.32
C LYS A 998 -25.36 18.06 -15.84
N PHE A 999 -24.36 17.20 -15.97
CA PHE A 999 -24.56 15.80 -16.34
C PHE A 999 -25.65 15.13 -15.48
N ILE A 1000 -25.51 15.23 -14.14
CA ILE A 1000 -26.48 14.68 -13.18
C ILE A 1000 -27.88 15.28 -13.35
N THR A 1001 -28.02 16.61 -13.47
CA THR A 1001 -29.35 17.26 -13.48
C THR A 1001 -30.02 17.38 -14.85
N GLU A 1002 -29.25 17.39 -15.94
CA GLU A 1002 -29.70 17.53 -17.32
C GLU A 1002 -29.81 16.17 -18.04
N GLY A 1003 -29.31 15.09 -17.42
CA GLY A 1003 -29.37 13.71 -17.92
C GLY A 1003 -28.48 13.43 -19.13
N SER A 1004 -27.69 14.41 -19.57
CA SER A 1004 -26.77 14.29 -20.71
C SER A 1004 -25.63 15.31 -20.61
N PHE A 1005 -24.44 14.94 -21.10
CA PHE A 1005 -23.30 15.85 -21.15
C PHE A 1005 -22.29 15.47 -22.23
N LEU A 1006 -22.10 16.36 -23.21
CA LEU A 1006 -21.03 16.27 -24.21
C LEU A 1006 -19.70 16.66 -23.58
N TYR A 1007 -18.79 15.69 -23.38
CA TYR A 1007 -17.46 15.89 -22.78
C TYR A 1007 -16.33 16.03 -23.81
N MET A 1008 -16.47 15.43 -24.99
CA MET A 1008 -15.48 15.50 -26.06
C MET A 1008 -15.21 16.94 -26.48
N GLY A 1009 -13.93 17.29 -26.68
CA GLY A 1009 -13.52 18.65 -27.01
C GLY A 1009 -13.35 19.59 -25.81
N LYS A 1010 -13.80 19.22 -24.60
CA LYS A 1010 -13.66 20.04 -23.38
C LYS A 1010 -12.35 19.78 -22.63
N SER A 1011 -11.99 20.68 -21.72
CA SER A 1011 -10.83 20.51 -20.83
C SER A 1011 -11.04 19.42 -19.76
N ARG A 1012 -10.01 19.11 -18.97
CA ARG A 1012 -10.12 18.29 -17.74
C ARG A 1012 -11.06 18.88 -16.68
N THR A 1013 -11.33 20.19 -16.73
CA THR A 1013 -12.31 20.92 -15.91
C THR A 1013 -13.68 21.07 -16.61
N LEU A 1014 -13.91 20.32 -17.70
CA LEU A 1014 -15.15 20.31 -18.51
C LEU A 1014 -15.56 21.70 -19.07
N GLY A 1015 -14.63 22.65 -19.08
CA GLY A 1015 -14.75 23.97 -19.69
C GLY A 1015 -14.31 23.99 -21.16
N PRO A 1016 -14.13 25.18 -21.75
CA PRO A 1016 -13.38 25.35 -23.00
C PRO A 1016 -11.97 24.73 -22.91
N ALA A 1017 -11.43 24.28 -24.03
CA ALA A 1017 -10.11 23.63 -24.09
C ALA A 1017 -9.11 24.47 -24.87
N ASP A 1018 -8.16 25.11 -24.18
CA ASP A 1018 -7.15 25.95 -24.84
C ASP A 1018 -6.01 25.14 -25.48
N HIS A 1019 -5.62 24.00 -24.85
CA HIS A 1019 -4.42 23.25 -25.22
C HIS A 1019 -4.58 21.72 -25.24
N ARG A 1020 -5.49 21.13 -24.45
CA ARG A 1020 -5.78 19.70 -24.43
C ARG A 1020 -7.27 19.47 -24.19
N SER A 1021 -7.90 18.72 -25.09
CA SER A 1021 -9.29 18.30 -25.00
C SER A 1021 -9.42 16.84 -24.59
N LEU A 1022 -10.55 16.49 -23.98
CA LEU A 1022 -10.97 15.12 -23.74
C LEU A 1022 -11.31 14.43 -25.07
N SER A 1023 -10.94 13.16 -25.17
CA SER A 1023 -11.22 12.32 -26.34
C SER A 1023 -12.70 11.92 -26.43
N ASN A 1024 -13.07 11.20 -27.47
CA ASN A 1024 -14.41 10.62 -27.62
C ASN A 1024 -14.69 9.46 -26.63
N SER A 1025 -13.65 8.86 -26.02
CA SER A 1025 -13.78 7.83 -24.97
C SER A 1025 -13.25 8.39 -23.64
N LEU A 1026 -14.14 8.41 -22.63
CA LEU A 1026 -13.82 8.79 -21.26
C LEU A 1026 -13.27 7.59 -20.47
N ILE A 1027 -14.10 6.57 -20.28
CA ILE A 1027 -13.70 5.25 -19.75
C ILE A 1027 -13.52 4.25 -20.91
N PRO A 1028 -12.68 3.20 -20.74
CA PRO A 1028 -12.42 2.23 -21.81
C PRO A 1028 -13.53 1.18 -21.93
N PRO A 1029 -13.91 0.73 -23.16
CA PRO A 1029 -15.00 -0.22 -23.35
C PRO A 1029 -14.85 -1.61 -22.69
N HIS A 1030 -13.64 -1.97 -22.22
CA HIS A 1030 -13.42 -3.23 -21.49
C HIS A 1030 -14.08 -3.27 -20.10
N LEU A 1031 -14.52 -2.13 -19.55
CA LEU A 1031 -15.35 -2.08 -18.34
C LEU A 1031 -16.82 -2.44 -18.62
N TYR A 1032 -17.22 -2.60 -19.90
CA TYR A 1032 -18.58 -2.91 -20.33
C TYR A 1032 -19.68 -1.93 -19.85
N VAL A 1033 -19.32 -0.76 -19.33
CA VAL A 1033 -20.22 0.37 -19.07
C VAL A 1033 -20.39 1.19 -20.35
N THR A 1034 -21.64 1.39 -20.77
CA THR A 1034 -21.98 2.17 -21.97
C THR A 1034 -21.94 3.69 -21.72
N ASP A 1035 -21.96 4.47 -22.80
CA ASP A 1035 -22.13 5.93 -22.74
C ASP A 1035 -23.47 6.36 -22.11
N SER A 1036 -24.47 5.47 -22.11
CA SER A 1036 -25.78 5.67 -21.48
C SER A 1036 -25.83 5.31 -19.99
N CYS A 1037 -24.67 5.09 -19.36
CA CYS A 1037 -24.53 4.66 -17.97
C CYS A 1037 -25.35 3.40 -17.67
N GLN A 1038 -25.12 2.35 -18.47
CA GLN A 1038 -25.72 1.03 -18.28
C GLN A 1038 -24.66 -0.03 -18.46
N HIS A 1039 -24.70 -1.08 -17.63
CA HIS A 1039 -23.83 -2.24 -17.79
C HIS A 1039 -24.31 -3.11 -18.95
N PHE A 1040 -23.52 -3.16 -20.02
CA PHE A 1040 -23.86 -3.80 -21.29
C PHE A 1040 -24.33 -5.24 -21.11
N CYS A 1041 -23.60 -6.05 -20.34
CA CYS A 1041 -23.93 -7.46 -20.11
C CYS A 1041 -25.29 -7.67 -19.41
N ILE A 1042 -25.74 -6.71 -18.60
CA ILE A 1042 -27.04 -6.75 -17.91
C ILE A 1042 -28.15 -6.24 -18.82
N LEU A 1043 -27.92 -5.14 -19.53
CA LEU A 1043 -28.84 -4.63 -20.55
C LEU A 1043 -29.10 -5.68 -21.65
N LEU A 1044 -28.06 -6.42 -22.06
CA LEU A 1044 -28.15 -7.52 -23.02
C LEU A 1044 -29.08 -8.64 -22.53
N LYS A 1045 -28.94 -9.08 -21.27
CA LYS A 1045 -29.83 -10.08 -20.64
C LYS A 1045 -31.27 -9.59 -20.53
N ARG A 1046 -31.46 -8.33 -20.09
CA ARG A 1046 -32.78 -7.67 -19.94
C ARG A 1046 -33.52 -7.51 -21.27
N LEU A 1047 -32.81 -7.24 -22.36
CA LEU A 1047 -33.42 -7.07 -23.69
C LEU A 1047 -33.66 -8.42 -24.40
N ARG A 1048 -32.74 -9.39 -24.27
CA ARG A 1048 -32.87 -10.72 -24.89
C ARG A 1048 -33.83 -11.68 -24.15
N ASN A 1049 -34.70 -11.18 -23.25
CA ASN A 1049 -35.74 -11.91 -22.51
C ASN A 1049 -35.26 -13.22 -21.82
N ARG A 1050 -34.04 -13.24 -21.25
CA ARG A 1050 -33.48 -14.41 -20.54
C ARG A 1050 -32.80 -14.00 -19.23
N GLY A 1051 -33.59 -13.52 -18.27
CA GLY A 1051 -33.07 -13.03 -16.99
C GLY A 1051 -34.14 -12.87 -15.93
N GLU A 1052 -34.56 -13.99 -15.34
CA GLU A 1052 -35.05 -13.99 -13.96
C GLU A 1052 -33.84 -14.07 -13.01
N GLY A 1053 -33.92 -13.43 -11.84
CA GLY A 1053 -32.87 -13.48 -10.82
C GLY A 1053 -31.78 -12.40 -10.95
N LYS A 1054 -31.41 -11.86 -9.78
CA LYS A 1054 -30.43 -10.78 -9.59
C LYS A 1054 -29.09 -11.07 -10.27
N VAL A 1055 -28.67 -10.23 -11.22
CA VAL A 1055 -27.29 -10.23 -11.74
C VAL A 1055 -26.51 -9.17 -10.98
N MET A 1056 -25.75 -9.62 -9.97
CA MET A 1056 -24.70 -8.83 -9.32
C MET A 1056 -23.63 -8.45 -10.35
N LEU A 1057 -22.94 -7.34 -10.11
CA LEU A 1057 -21.60 -7.12 -10.62
C LEU A 1057 -20.67 -7.15 -9.41
N GLU A 1058 -19.89 -8.22 -9.32
CA GLU A 1058 -19.04 -8.47 -8.17
C GLU A 1058 -17.84 -7.52 -8.17
N ASN A 1059 -17.96 -6.40 -7.44
CA ASN A 1059 -16.80 -5.72 -6.87
C ASN A 1059 -16.22 -6.59 -5.74
N THR A 1060 -15.54 -7.68 -6.11
CA THR A 1060 -14.80 -8.50 -5.16
C THR A 1060 -13.33 -8.10 -5.14
N GLU A 1061 -12.91 -7.41 -4.08
CA GLU A 1061 -11.52 -7.36 -3.62
C GLU A 1061 -11.04 -8.77 -3.18
N LYS A 1062 -10.91 -9.70 -4.15
CA LYS A 1062 -10.28 -11.03 -4.00
C LYS A 1062 -9.91 -11.60 -5.38
N GLY A 1063 -8.71 -12.17 -5.49
CA GLY A 1063 -8.13 -12.56 -6.78
C GLY A 1063 -8.79 -13.79 -7.41
N LEU A 1064 -9.23 -13.66 -8.66
CA LEU A 1064 -9.75 -14.76 -9.47
C LEU A 1064 -8.62 -15.54 -10.17
N SER A 1065 -8.29 -16.72 -9.63
CA SER A 1065 -7.76 -17.80 -10.45
C SER A 1065 -8.85 -18.32 -11.40
N LYS A 1066 -8.51 -18.58 -12.66
CA LYS A 1066 -9.47 -19.10 -13.65
C LYS A 1066 -9.76 -20.59 -13.43
N THR A 1067 -11.04 -20.96 -13.26
CA THR A 1067 -11.66 -22.12 -13.94
C THR A 1067 -13.20 -22.11 -13.82
N SER A 1068 -13.86 -23.03 -14.56
CA SER A 1068 -15.30 -23.35 -14.52
C SER A 1068 -16.30 -22.20 -14.71
N TRP A 1069 -16.30 -21.61 -15.92
CA TRP A 1069 -17.56 -21.13 -16.54
C TRP A 1069 -18.23 -22.32 -17.27
N ASP A 1070 -18.64 -23.34 -16.52
CA ASP A 1070 -19.09 -24.63 -17.06
C ASP A 1070 -20.40 -25.16 -16.42
N SER A 1071 -21.38 -24.27 -16.24
CA SER A 1071 -22.80 -24.67 -16.10
C SER A 1071 -23.77 -23.55 -16.54
N CYS A 1072 -23.64 -23.10 -17.79
CA CYS A 1072 -24.66 -22.31 -18.50
C CYS A 1072 -24.51 -22.53 -20.01
N ASP A 1073 -25.61 -22.59 -20.76
CA ASP A 1073 -25.63 -23.12 -22.13
C ASP A 1073 -24.67 -22.41 -23.10
N LYS A 1074 -23.83 -23.21 -23.76
CA LYS A 1074 -22.65 -22.77 -24.55
C LYS A 1074 -22.98 -22.15 -25.92
N ASN A 1075 -24.15 -21.51 -26.08
CA ASN A 1075 -24.71 -21.21 -27.40
C ASN A 1075 -25.16 -19.75 -27.69
N GLN A 1076 -25.00 -18.76 -26.78
CA GLN A 1076 -25.53 -17.41 -27.09
C GLN A 1076 -24.88 -16.15 -26.45
N PHE A 1077 -23.57 -16.17 -26.17
CA PHE A 1077 -22.79 -14.93 -25.98
C PHE A 1077 -21.49 -14.98 -26.81
N ARG A 1078 -21.40 -14.19 -27.88
CA ARG A 1078 -20.14 -13.98 -28.60
C ARG A 1078 -19.35 -12.90 -27.87
N LYS A 1079 -18.12 -13.22 -27.46
CA LYS A 1079 -17.22 -12.28 -26.77
C LYS A 1079 -16.77 -11.10 -27.66
N ASP A 1080 -17.12 -11.16 -28.93
CA ASP A 1080 -16.72 -10.24 -29.99
C ASP A 1080 -17.76 -9.12 -30.25
N GLU A 1081 -18.91 -9.11 -29.58
CA GLU A 1081 -19.96 -8.09 -29.75
C GLU A 1081 -19.49 -6.65 -29.39
N VAL A 1082 -18.50 -6.51 -28.49
CA VAL A 1082 -17.86 -5.23 -28.12
C VAL A 1082 -16.38 -5.28 -28.47
N ASN A 1083 -15.86 -4.36 -29.28
CA ASN A 1083 -14.42 -4.29 -29.53
C ASN A 1083 -13.71 -3.57 -28.37
N VAL A 1084 -13.43 -4.32 -27.30
CA VAL A 1084 -12.81 -3.84 -26.06
C VAL A 1084 -11.42 -3.18 -26.23
N ARG A 1085 -10.78 -3.31 -27.40
CA ARG A 1085 -9.49 -2.69 -27.73
C ARG A 1085 -9.63 -1.38 -28.51
N ASN A 1086 -10.79 -1.10 -29.11
CA ASN A 1086 -11.02 0.09 -29.93
C ASN A 1086 -11.53 1.26 -29.06
N LYS A 1087 -10.81 2.38 -29.07
CA LYS A 1087 -11.20 3.62 -28.37
C LYS A 1087 -12.04 4.58 -29.24
N ASN A 1088 -12.19 4.32 -30.54
CA ASN A 1088 -13.07 5.09 -31.41
C ASN A 1088 -14.54 4.77 -31.09
N PHE A 1089 -15.45 5.63 -31.53
CA PHE A 1089 -16.89 5.43 -31.38
C PHE A 1089 -17.35 4.06 -31.91
N GLN A 1090 -18.12 3.33 -31.10
CA GLN A 1090 -18.76 2.06 -31.45
C GLN A 1090 -20.27 2.20 -31.21
N LYS A 1091 -21.07 1.86 -32.22
CA LYS A 1091 -22.53 1.70 -32.11
C LYS A 1091 -22.86 0.22 -32.30
N ILE A 1092 -23.37 -0.43 -31.27
CA ILE A 1092 -23.62 -1.87 -31.25
C ILE A 1092 -25.12 -2.11 -31.19
N GLN A 1093 -25.65 -2.95 -32.07
CA GLN A 1093 -27.07 -3.30 -32.12
C GLN A 1093 -27.32 -4.54 -31.25
N ILE A 1094 -28.22 -4.44 -30.27
CA ILE A 1094 -28.57 -5.53 -29.33
C ILE A 1094 -29.73 -6.37 -29.84
N LEU A 1095 -30.73 -5.69 -30.40
CA LEU A 1095 -31.95 -6.21 -31.05
C LEU A 1095 -32.34 -5.24 -32.17
N ASP A 1096 -33.36 -5.58 -32.97
CA ASP A 1096 -33.84 -4.64 -33.98
C ASP A 1096 -34.31 -3.31 -33.36
N GLY A 1097 -34.00 -2.20 -34.02
CA GLY A 1097 -34.09 -0.82 -33.52
C GLY A 1097 -33.18 -0.45 -32.33
N HIS A 1098 -32.78 -1.41 -31.49
CA HIS A 1098 -32.14 -1.16 -30.18
C HIS A 1098 -30.61 -1.16 -30.25
N HIS A 1099 -30.01 -0.02 -29.92
CA HIS A 1099 -28.57 0.22 -30.03
C HIS A 1099 -27.97 0.76 -28.73
N VAL A 1100 -26.70 0.46 -28.49
CA VAL A 1100 -25.87 1.09 -27.46
C VAL A 1100 -24.65 1.78 -28.07
N ASN A 1101 -24.14 2.79 -27.36
CA ASN A 1101 -22.96 3.55 -27.73
C ASN A 1101 -21.82 3.31 -26.73
N PHE A 1102 -20.60 3.22 -27.27
CA PHE A 1102 -19.35 3.34 -26.51
C PHE A 1102 -18.46 4.38 -27.19
N GLY A 1103 -17.94 5.34 -26.43
CA GLY A 1103 -16.96 6.30 -26.94
C GLY A 1103 -17.55 7.30 -27.94
N SER A 1104 -18.80 7.74 -27.77
CA SER A 1104 -19.46 8.77 -28.59
C SER A 1104 -19.06 10.21 -28.24
N GLY A 1105 -18.27 10.43 -27.19
CA GLY A 1105 -17.89 11.75 -26.70
C GLY A 1105 -18.94 12.46 -25.84
N SER A 1106 -20.09 11.83 -25.60
CA SER A 1106 -21.15 12.30 -24.70
C SER A 1106 -21.54 11.19 -23.73
N LEU A 1107 -21.95 11.56 -22.51
CA LEU A 1107 -22.65 10.65 -21.60
C LEU A 1107 -24.14 11.00 -21.56
N THR A 1108 -24.97 10.02 -21.21
CA THR A 1108 -26.41 10.18 -20.93
C THR A 1108 -26.85 9.27 -19.79
N HIS A 1109 -27.99 9.55 -19.14
CA HIS A 1109 -28.63 8.63 -18.20
C HIS A 1109 -30.15 8.86 -18.11
N PRO A 1110 -30.95 7.85 -17.72
CA PRO A 1110 -32.42 7.96 -17.73
C PRO A 1110 -33.02 8.76 -16.57
N PHE A 1111 -32.26 8.97 -15.48
CA PHE A 1111 -32.76 9.60 -14.26
C PHE A 1111 -32.95 11.11 -14.42
N LYS A 1112 -34.08 11.64 -13.95
CA LYS A 1112 -34.41 13.07 -14.05
C LYS A 1112 -34.11 13.77 -12.72
N PHE A 1113 -32.86 13.65 -12.29
CA PHE A 1113 -32.42 14.12 -10.98
C PHE A 1113 -32.63 15.63 -10.81
N ARG A 1114 -33.17 16.01 -9.65
CA ARG A 1114 -33.31 17.40 -9.21
C ARG A 1114 -32.47 17.59 -7.95
N SER A 1115 -31.74 18.68 -7.85
CA SER A 1115 -31.10 19.08 -6.59
C SER A 1115 -32.16 19.56 -5.59
N VAL A 1116 -32.01 19.21 -4.31
CA VAL A 1116 -32.80 19.76 -3.19
C VAL A 1116 -32.52 21.25 -2.98
N TYR A 1117 -31.34 21.70 -3.37
CA TYR A 1117 -30.85 23.07 -3.17
C TYR A 1117 -30.81 23.85 -4.48
N SER A 1118 -31.23 25.12 -4.41
CA SER A 1118 -31.10 26.12 -5.47
C SER A 1118 -29.70 26.75 -5.52
N HIS A 1119 -28.88 26.50 -4.48
CA HIS A 1119 -27.53 27.06 -4.24
C HIS A 1119 -27.51 28.58 -4.05
N ILE A 1120 -28.69 29.20 -4.07
CA ILE A 1120 -28.95 30.62 -3.91
C ILE A 1120 -30.22 30.75 -3.07
N ASP A 1121 -30.19 31.63 -2.07
CA ASP A 1121 -31.32 31.91 -1.17
C ASP A 1121 -32.37 32.84 -1.81
N ARG A 1122 -33.40 33.22 -1.04
CA ARG A 1122 -34.47 34.13 -1.51
C ARG A 1122 -33.99 35.57 -1.79
N ASN A 1123 -32.80 35.94 -1.34
CA ASN A 1123 -32.21 37.28 -1.44
C ASN A 1123 -31.06 37.32 -2.46
N GLY A 1124 -30.90 36.29 -3.28
CA GLY A 1124 -29.83 36.20 -4.29
C GLY A 1124 -28.45 35.89 -3.70
N GLN A 1125 -28.35 35.50 -2.42
CA GLN A 1125 -27.09 35.15 -1.77
C GLN A 1125 -26.78 33.66 -1.97
N ASN A 1126 -25.53 33.34 -2.32
CA ASN A 1126 -25.12 31.93 -2.48
C ASN A 1126 -25.20 31.19 -1.13
N GLU A 1127 -25.75 29.97 -1.17
CA GLU A 1127 -25.70 28.99 -0.08
C GLU A 1127 -24.36 28.23 -0.12
N ALA A 1128 -23.85 27.78 1.03
CA ALA A 1128 -22.57 27.09 1.15
C ALA A 1128 -22.63 25.88 2.11
N THR A 1129 -21.76 24.90 1.87
CA THR A 1129 -21.59 23.69 2.69
C THR A 1129 -20.19 23.60 3.31
N THR A 1130 -19.14 24.15 2.70
CA THR A 1130 -17.76 24.04 3.20
C THR A 1130 -16.92 25.30 2.88
N HIS A 1131 -15.70 25.38 3.39
CA HIS A 1131 -14.75 26.48 3.14
C HIS A 1131 -13.44 25.99 2.47
N GLN A 1132 -13.39 26.03 1.14
CA GLN A 1132 -12.25 25.64 0.31
C GLN A 1132 -11.73 26.88 -0.45
N ASP A 1133 -10.77 27.60 0.13
CA ASP A 1133 -10.32 28.96 -0.27
C ASP A 1133 -11.46 30.02 -0.39
N GLY A 1134 -12.64 29.67 0.11
CA GLY A 1134 -13.87 30.46 0.08
C GLY A 1134 -15.07 29.56 0.41
N TRP A 1135 -16.19 30.18 0.79
CA TRP A 1135 -17.42 29.45 1.13
C TRP A 1135 -18.11 28.92 -0.12
N VAL A 1136 -18.19 27.60 -0.28
CA VAL A 1136 -18.71 26.92 -1.48
C VAL A 1136 -19.71 25.81 -1.10
N THR A 1137 -20.55 25.40 -2.05
CA THR A 1137 -21.39 24.20 -1.93
C THR A 1137 -20.73 23.07 -2.72
N VAL A 1138 -20.45 21.94 -2.05
CA VAL A 1138 -19.90 20.70 -2.65
C VAL A 1138 -20.68 19.43 -2.27
N ASP A 1139 -21.41 19.48 -1.16
CA ASP A 1139 -22.32 18.43 -0.69
C ASP A 1139 -23.69 18.61 -1.33
N TYR A 1140 -24.30 17.52 -1.82
CA TYR A 1140 -25.58 17.56 -2.52
C TYR A 1140 -26.54 16.47 -2.05
N ILE A 1141 -27.83 16.75 -2.24
CA ILE A 1141 -28.88 15.74 -2.30
C ILE A 1141 -29.61 15.93 -3.63
N PHE A 1142 -29.56 14.90 -4.48
CA PHE A 1142 -30.28 14.78 -5.74
C PHE A 1142 -31.40 13.75 -5.61
N PHE A 1143 -32.53 13.94 -6.30
CA PHE A 1143 -33.67 13.02 -6.23
C PHE A 1143 -34.42 12.87 -7.56
N SER A 1144 -35.00 11.69 -7.80
CA SER A 1144 -35.86 11.39 -8.95
C SER A 1144 -37.08 10.57 -8.50
N GLU A 1145 -38.26 10.87 -9.07
CA GLU A 1145 -39.55 10.21 -8.79
C GLU A 1145 -40.04 10.21 -7.31
N VAL A 1146 -39.54 11.12 -6.46
CA VAL A 1146 -40.11 11.47 -5.13
C VAL A 1146 -40.51 12.94 -5.03
N GLU A 1147 -41.45 13.26 -4.12
CA GLU A 1147 -41.98 14.61 -3.91
C GLU A 1147 -41.28 15.28 -2.69
N LEU A 1148 -40.37 16.22 -2.94
CA LEU A 1148 -39.66 17.00 -1.90
C LEU A 1148 -40.63 17.94 -1.18
N ILE A 1149 -40.66 17.89 0.16
CA ILE A 1149 -41.52 18.74 1.00
C ILE A 1149 -40.75 19.66 1.96
N GLU A 1150 -39.58 19.26 2.46
CA GLU A 1150 -38.77 20.09 3.37
C GLU A 1150 -37.28 19.97 3.05
N ARG A 1151 -36.50 21.04 3.28
CA ARG A 1151 -35.04 20.99 3.26
C ARG A 1151 -34.45 21.56 4.56
N TYR A 1152 -33.33 21.03 5.00
CA TYR A 1152 -32.54 21.57 6.10
C TYR A 1152 -31.70 22.75 5.57
N THR A 1153 -31.78 23.92 6.21
CA THR A 1153 -31.19 25.14 5.64
C THR A 1153 -29.67 25.16 5.65
N LEU A 1154 -29.08 25.43 4.49
CA LEU A 1154 -27.70 25.83 4.39
C LEU A 1154 -27.55 27.31 4.76
N PRO A 1155 -26.46 27.70 5.44
CA PRO A 1155 -26.12 29.10 5.63
C PRO A 1155 -25.67 29.75 4.31
N THR A 1156 -25.93 31.05 4.17
CA THR A 1156 -25.39 31.85 3.06
C THR A 1156 -23.92 32.19 3.29
N GLN A 1157 -23.15 32.42 2.22
CA GLN A 1157 -21.74 32.86 2.32
C GLN A 1157 -21.53 34.07 3.26
N LYS A 1158 -22.53 34.97 3.39
CA LYS A 1158 -22.51 36.09 4.32
C LYS A 1158 -22.66 35.64 5.78
N GLN A 1159 -23.51 34.66 6.06
CA GLN A 1159 -23.67 34.06 7.39
C GLN A 1159 -22.45 33.24 7.79
N CYS A 1160 -21.87 32.44 6.88
CA CYS A 1160 -20.70 31.63 7.19
C CYS A 1160 -19.49 32.48 7.61
N LYS A 1161 -19.33 33.67 7.03
CA LYS A 1161 -18.30 34.66 7.46
C LYS A 1161 -18.45 35.11 8.93
N ALA A 1162 -19.63 35.00 9.53
CA ALA A 1162 -19.85 35.29 10.95
C ALA A 1162 -19.62 34.07 11.87
N VAL A 1163 -19.47 32.86 11.31
CA VAL A 1163 -19.19 31.61 12.05
C VAL A 1163 -17.68 31.39 12.24
N SER A 1164 -16.84 32.20 11.59
CA SER A 1164 -15.36 32.11 11.58
C SER A 1164 -14.83 30.80 10.96
N THR A 1165 -13.98 30.04 11.66
CA THR A 1165 -13.46 28.75 11.21
C THR A 1165 -14.32 27.59 11.69
N ILE A 1166 -14.29 26.48 10.94
CA ILE A 1166 -14.89 25.17 11.27
C ILE A 1166 -13.86 24.07 10.98
N PRO A 1167 -13.75 22.99 11.79
CA PRO A 1167 -14.55 22.66 12.98
C PRO A 1167 -14.27 23.62 14.15
N ASN A 1168 -15.24 23.79 15.05
CA ASN A 1168 -15.12 24.69 16.22
C ASN A 1168 -15.89 24.13 17.43
N ARG A 1169 -16.24 24.99 18.40
CA ARG A 1169 -16.95 24.57 19.63
C ARG A 1169 -18.39 24.12 19.41
N GLU A 1170 -19.01 24.56 18.31
CA GLU A 1170 -20.42 24.32 17.99
C GLU A 1170 -20.59 23.31 16.85
N ILE A 1171 -19.58 23.17 15.98
CA ILE A 1171 -19.65 22.38 14.73
C ILE A 1171 -18.48 21.40 14.69
N GLY A 1172 -18.79 20.09 14.66
CA GLY A 1172 -17.80 19.00 14.73
C GLY A 1172 -17.14 18.59 13.41
N SER A 1173 -17.47 19.25 12.30
CA SER A 1173 -16.88 19.07 10.97
C SER A 1173 -16.47 20.42 10.37
N ASP A 1174 -15.66 20.42 9.32
CA ASP A 1174 -15.43 21.56 8.43
C ASP A 1174 -16.49 21.69 7.33
N HIS A 1175 -17.45 20.76 7.26
CA HIS A 1175 -18.65 20.85 6.45
C HIS A 1175 -19.89 21.22 7.30
N PHE A 1176 -20.93 21.72 6.63
CA PHE A 1176 -22.31 21.81 7.11
C PHE A 1176 -23.13 20.68 6.51
N SER A 1177 -23.84 19.92 7.34
CA SER A 1177 -24.74 18.86 6.85
C SER A 1177 -25.83 19.38 5.90
N THR A 1178 -26.25 18.51 4.98
CA THR A 1178 -27.42 18.68 4.11
C THR A 1178 -28.57 17.78 4.57
N GLY A 1179 -29.81 18.16 4.29
CA GLY A 1179 -30.97 17.38 4.72
C GLY A 1179 -32.21 17.66 3.91
N ALA A 1180 -33.02 16.63 3.67
CA ALA A 1180 -34.21 16.68 2.85
C ALA A 1180 -35.31 15.77 3.41
N THR A 1181 -36.57 16.21 3.35
CA THR A 1181 -37.74 15.38 3.66
C THR A 1181 -38.59 15.23 2.41
N PHE A 1182 -38.91 13.98 2.08
CA PHE A 1182 -39.63 13.57 0.88
C PHE A 1182 -40.91 12.82 1.25
N ILE A 1183 -41.88 12.84 0.33
CA ILE A 1183 -43.01 11.93 0.32
C ILE A 1183 -42.73 10.81 -0.70
N LEU A 1184 -42.78 9.56 -0.22
CA LEU A 1184 -42.85 8.36 -1.04
C LEU A 1184 -44.30 7.84 -1.02
N ARG A 1185 -44.90 7.69 -2.20
CA ARG A 1185 -46.29 7.19 -2.31
C ARG A 1185 -46.29 5.67 -2.17
N LYS A 1186 -47.14 5.15 -1.29
CA LYS A 1186 -47.28 3.71 -1.09
C LYS A 1186 -47.97 3.08 -2.29
N LYS A 1187 -47.46 1.95 -2.79
CA LYS A 1187 -48.27 1.05 -3.62
C LYS A 1187 -49.38 0.49 -2.73
N LEU A 1188 -50.60 0.51 -3.25
CA LEU A 1188 -51.71 -0.25 -2.67
C LEU A 1188 -51.40 -1.74 -2.86
N ARG A 1189 -51.74 -2.58 -1.88
CA ARG A 1189 -51.86 -4.03 -2.13
C ARG A 1189 -52.97 -4.22 -3.18
N GLN A 1190 -52.69 -5.03 -4.19
CA GLN A 1190 -53.72 -5.57 -5.10
C GLN A 1190 -54.31 -6.84 -4.48
#